data_AF-A0A2N0PUJ1-F1
#
_entry.id   AF-A0A2N0PUJ1-F1
#
_cell.length_a   1.000
_cell.length_b   1.000
_cell.length_c   1.000
_cell.angle_alpha   90.00
_cell.angle_beta   90.00
_cell.angle_gamma   90.00
#
_symmetry.space_group_name_H-M   'P 1'
#
loop_
_entity.id
_entity.type
_entity.pdbx_description
1 polymer ?
#
loop_
_entity_poly.entity_id
_entity_poly.type
_entity_poly.pdbx_seq_one_letter_code
_entity_poly.pdbx_strand_id
1 'polypeptide(L)'
;MSFPDNAHEDLKSCVVQCTPISILDSLEKALSYTNMEDLKQLFENSNLSPSDYAKLRTFINEEIDTLIEHAQHQEDFADILVSLPIWSIHSCEDNLIDARSGILLPYELPFFSFHKNTIIYKCNSKSDFITLTKLGATFISELDYVKDHIIPSFIKFKTPPREYIPFLQAVLLLNNSEIEEYFRHREVIPNKSLTEFVSAGALYDMSNTLFCSIFADTDNILPPELQNNNHCLNSLRRIGLKHQVNCSIFVECAKEIELQIKQGITSSVVKKRARKLVQYLYQNIDSLEFNSEQWNKIKRIKFVPTEKNIQNQFYKKLKEVSLFESFENLCSRKYINICWTQCPLFDQHVDPTPTFNERYPEIDNPSAENIIEHWFVIEKMLKEQSWNRSHMKELRGVINEIYQVMNKISEYKDYEMLIKLKINKPEKKIFLNGDDPFDEQNWVAGKELIFGIQKDIKEGMYKVNDNLKEYKHLLILAGAHEVEPPSPPPPNPIFDQKDKLVNSLQNKLESHEYHDVIFTVCNEKIGASKYVLSAASSYFDSMFYSGFSESTMKKNEPIPIKDIRPDIFRVLLNWLYGKSFEEATTSFLSNPNEFPAGQSYEAYYLTFLVDLLKAADCYRVELKNEVEDKIINSSYISVTNVCDILEQIEKNDAERLKDFCNQYIESNEELIRRSNEDAKET
;
A
#
# COMPACT_ATOMS: atom_id res chain seq x y z
N MET A 1 -45.86 72.53 42.91
CA MET A 1 -46.48 73.82 43.27
C MET A 1 -46.08 74.15 44.69
N SER A 2 -45.72 75.41 45.00
CA SER A 2 -45.69 75.89 46.40
C SER A 2 -47.04 76.53 46.71
N PHE A 3 -47.64 76.15 47.84
CA PHE A 3 -48.85 76.83 48.32
C PHE A 3 -48.50 78.19 48.94
N PRO A 4 -49.40 79.17 48.88
CA PRO A 4 -49.36 80.34 49.75
C PRO A 4 -49.34 79.93 51.24
N ASP A 5 -48.60 80.66 52.08
CA ASP A 5 -48.41 80.32 53.50
C ASP A 5 -49.72 80.21 54.31
N ASN A 6 -50.80 80.81 53.80
CA ASN A 6 -52.15 80.83 54.37
C ASN A 6 -53.10 79.72 53.84
N ALA A 7 -52.61 78.74 53.08
CA ALA A 7 -53.43 77.58 52.68
C ALA A 7 -53.78 76.69 53.89
N HIS A 8 -55.03 76.19 53.93
CA HIS A 8 -55.55 75.32 55.00
C HIS A 8 -54.75 74.01 55.09
N GLU A 9 -54.44 73.52 56.29
CA GLU A 9 -53.59 72.34 56.50
C GLU A 9 -54.16 71.07 55.83
N ASP A 10 -55.48 70.90 55.83
CA ASP A 10 -56.13 69.79 55.10
C ASP A 10 -55.84 69.84 53.59
N LEU A 11 -55.79 71.03 52.98
CA LEU A 11 -55.46 71.19 51.55
C LEU A 11 -53.98 70.90 51.26
N LYS A 12 -53.08 71.26 52.19
CA LYS A 12 -51.67 70.88 52.11
C LYS A 12 -51.48 69.36 52.26
N SER A 13 -52.28 68.72 53.12
CA SER A 13 -52.28 67.26 53.32
C SER A 13 -52.76 66.46 52.11
N CYS A 14 -53.53 67.09 51.22
CA CYS A 14 -54.01 66.50 49.97
C CYS A 14 -52.99 66.55 48.81
N VAL A 15 -51.82 67.17 49.00
CA VAL A 15 -50.79 67.30 47.95
C VAL A 15 -49.56 66.49 48.31
N VAL A 16 -49.28 65.47 47.48
CA VAL A 16 -48.10 64.63 47.61
C VAL A 16 -46.91 65.32 46.93
N GLN A 17 -45.74 65.31 47.58
CA GLN A 17 -44.51 65.81 46.98
C GLN A 17 -44.18 64.98 45.74
N CYS A 18 -43.93 65.64 44.61
CA CYS A 18 -43.53 64.98 43.36
C CYS A 18 -42.13 64.36 43.51
N THR A 19 -42.11 63.12 43.96
CA THR A 19 -40.94 62.24 44.12
C THR A 19 -41.08 61.04 43.18
N PRO A 20 -39.98 60.32 42.84
CA PRO A 20 -40.08 59.19 41.94
C PRO A 20 -41.07 58.10 42.41
N ILE A 21 -41.10 57.85 43.72
CA ILE A 21 -42.03 56.91 44.38
C ILE A 21 -43.47 57.37 44.20
N SER A 22 -43.78 58.63 44.55
CA SER A 22 -45.15 59.17 44.45
C SER A 22 -45.71 59.19 43.02
N ILE A 23 -44.83 59.26 42.02
CA ILE A 23 -45.22 59.21 40.60
C ILE A 23 -45.72 57.80 40.26
N LEU A 24 -45.05 56.74 40.72
CA LEU A 24 -45.51 55.36 40.51
C LEU A 24 -46.73 55.01 41.36
N ASP A 25 -46.80 55.43 42.62
CA ASP A 25 -48.00 55.27 43.47
C ASP A 25 -49.24 55.90 42.84
N SER A 26 -49.06 56.97 42.04
CA SER A 26 -50.17 57.59 41.33
C SER A 26 -50.75 56.69 40.23
N LEU A 27 -49.95 55.80 39.65
CA LEU A 27 -50.41 54.81 38.67
C LEU A 27 -51.26 53.72 39.34
N GLU A 28 -50.89 53.30 40.55
CA GLU A 28 -51.73 52.39 41.36
C GLU A 28 -53.12 52.98 41.60
N LYS A 29 -53.14 54.23 42.05
CA LYS A 29 -54.38 54.95 42.31
C LYS A 29 -55.17 55.11 41.01
N ALA A 30 -54.52 55.44 39.90
CA ALA A 30 -55.16 55.53 38.60
C ALA A 30 -55.88 54.24 38.21
N LEU A 31 -55.24 53.07 38.37
CA LEU A 31 -55.87 51.76 38.17
C LEU A 31 -57.12 51.57 39.03
N SER A 32 -57.03 51.90 40.32
CA SER A 32 -58.15 51.76 41.26
C SER A 32 -59.34 52.66 40.91
N TYR A 33 -59.10 53.84 40.32
CA TYR A 33 -60.14 54.78 39.94
C TYR A 33 -60.76 54.50 38.56
N THR A 34 -60.03 53.85 37.65
CA THR A 34 -60.51 53.57 36.29
C THR A 34 -61.20 52.21 36.14
N ASN A 35 -61.21 51.37 37.17
CA ASN A 35 -61.72 49.98 37.14
C ASN A 35 -61.09 49.12 36.02
N MET A 36 -59.83 49.39 35.67
CA MET A 36 -59.08 48.60 34.68
C MET A 36 -58.42 47.39 35.33
N GLU A 37 -58.25 46.29 34.59
CA GLU A 37 -57.74 45.03 35.15
C GLU A 37 -56.23 45.05 35.37
N ASP A 38 -55.47 45.76 34.54
CA ASP A 38 -54.01 45.86 34.62
C ASP A 38 -53.45 47.17 34.04
N LEU A 39 -52.14 47.40 34.25
CA LEU A 39 -51.42 48.55 33.70
C LEU A 39 -51.40 48.54 32.17
N LYS A 40 -51.49 47.38 31.53
CA LYS A 40 -51.48 47.27 30.08
C LYS A 40 -52.74 47.91 29.48
N GLN A 41 -53.90 47.56 30.00
CA GLN A 41 -55.18 48.17 29.62
C GLN A 41 -55.18 49.67 29.90
N LEU A 42 -54.60 50.11 31.03
CA LEU A 42 -54.49 51.52 31.35
C LEU A 42 -53.67 52.28 30.31
N PHE A 43 -52.51 51.77 29.92
CA PHE A 43 -51.63 52.44 28.96
C PHE A 43 -52.21 52.42 27.53
N GLU A 44 -52.82 51.31 27.11
CA GLU A 44 -53.47 51.18 25.80
C GLU A 44 -54.65 52.16 25.63
N ASN A 45 -55.44 52.37 26.70
CA ASN A 45 -56.59 53.28 26.67
C ASN A 45 -56.23 54.77 26.86
N SER A 46 -54.98 55.07 27.23
CA SER A 46 -54.54 56.42 27.62
C SER A 46 -54.01 57.28 26.45
N ASN A 47 -54.18 56.85 25.19
CA ASN A 47 -53.74 57.57 23.98
C ASN A 47 -52.28 58.06 24.05
N LEU A 48 -51.39 57.27 24.65
CA LEU A 48 -49.97 57.61 24.84
C LEU A 48 -49.22 57.56 23.50
N SER A 49 -48.40 58.57 23.23
CA SER A 49 -47.51 58.55 22.07
C SER A 49 -46.26 57.70 22.35
N PRO A 50 -45.55 57.18 21.32
CA PRO A 50 -44.27 56.50 21.52
C PRO A 50 -43.23 57.34 22.28
N SER A 51 -43.31 58.67 22.18
CA SER A 51 -42.46 59.59 22.93
C SER A 51 -42.75 59.56 24.44
N ASP A 52 -44.00 59.34 24.84
CA ASP A 52 -44.39 59.31 26.25
C ASP A 52 -43.91 58.02 26.92
N TYR A 53 -44.00 56.88 26.23
CA TYR A 53 -43.37 55.62 26.66
C TYR A 53 -41.85 55.76 26.82
N ALA A 54 -41.19 56.44 25.86
CA ALA A 54 -39.76 56.67 25.93
C ALA A 54 -39.37 57.57 27.11
N LYS A 55 -40.12 58.65 27.37
CA LYS A 55 -39.88 59.52 28.54
C LYS A 55 -40.04 58.78 29.86
N LEU A 56 -41.10 57.98 29.99
CA LEU A 56 -41.32 57.17 31.19
C LEU A 56 -40.19 56.16 31.37
N ARG A 57 -39.77 55.47 30.30
CA ARG A 57 -38.63 54.55 30.34
C ARG A 57 -37.33 55.24 30.77
N THR A 58 -37.03 56.42 30.23
CA THR A 58 -35.86 57.19 30.64
C THR A 58 -35.91 57.55 32.11
N PHE A 59 -37.07 58.02 32.60
CA PHE A 59 -37.26 58.31 34.01
C PHE A 59 -37.05 57.07 34.90
N ILE A 60 -37.62 55.92 34.53
CA ILE A 60 -37.42 54.67 35.28
C ILE A 60 -35.94 54.26 35.26
N ASN A 61 -35.26 54.38 34.12
CA ASN A 61 -33.84 54.08 34.01
C ASN A 61 -32.96 54.99 34.90
N GLU A 62 -33.29 56.28 35.01
CA GLU A 62 -32.54 57.25 35.81
C GLU A 62 -32.74 57.02 37.31
N GLU A 63 -33.94 56.64 37.74
CA GLU A 63 -34.32 56.51 39.16
C GLU A 63 -34.34 55.06 39.67
N ILE A 64 -33.91 54.07 38.86
CA ILE A 64 -34.10 52.64 39.14
C ILE A 64 -33.55 52.20 40.51
N ASP A 65 -32.42 52.76 40.96
CA ASP A 65 -31.82 52.43 42.25
C ASP A 65 -32.71 52.89 43.42
N THR A 66 -33.19 54.13 43.36
CA THR A 66 -34.15 54.70 44.33
C THR A 66 -35.44 53.88 44.37
N LEU A 67 -35.96 53.52 43.19
CA LEU A 67 -37.22 52.78 43.05
C LEU A 67 -37.11 51.35 43.59
N ILE A 68 -35.99 50.67 43.35
CA ILE A 68 -35.78 49.31 43.85
C ILE A 68 -35.54 49.28 45.36
N GLU A 69 -34.80 50.25 45.91
CA GLU A 69 -34.64 50.36 47.36
C GLU A 69 -35.99 50.49 48.06
N HIS A 70 -36.92 51.28 47.49
CA HIS A 70 -38.27 51.38 48.02
C HIS A 70 -39.10 50.09 47.81
N ALA A 71 -39.01 49.48 46.63
CA ALA A 71 -39.73 48.25 46.29
C ALA A 71 -39.38 47.07 47.21
N GLN A 72 -38.19 47.04 47.83
CA GLN A 72 -37.82 46.02 48.82
C GLN A 72 -38.69 46.03 50.08
N HIS A 73 -39.36 47.15 50.36
CA HIS A 73 -40.16 47.35 51.57
C HIS A 73 -41.67 47.33 51.33
N GLN A 74 -42.12 47.29 50.08
CA GLN A 74 -43.54 47.32 49.70
C GLN A 74 -43.80 46.46 48.45
N GLU A 75 -44.48 45.32 48.63
CA GLU A 75 -44.70 44.31 47.59
C GLU A 75 -45.58 44.84 46.45
N ASP A 76 -46.68 45.54 46.77
CA ASP A 76 -47.59 46.13 45.76
C ASP A 76 -46.85 47.13 44.84
N PHE A 77 -45.89 47.89 45.40
CA PHE A 77 -45.07 48.83 44.63
C PHE A 77 -44.12 48.11 43.67
N ALA A 78 -43.52 47.00 44.12
CA ALA A 78 -42.66 46.19 43.29
C ALA A 78 -43.41 45.59 42.08
N ASP A 79 -44.63 45.13 42.30
CA ASP A 79 -45.48 44.56 41.26
C ASP A 79 -45.86 45.60 40.20
N ILE A 80 -46.18 46.83 40.61
CA ILE A 80 -46.46 47.95 39.69
C ILE A 80 -45.23 48.27 38.87
N LEU A 81 -44.07 48.44 39.51
CA LEU A 81 -42.81 48.81 38.86
C LEU A 81 -42.41 47.78 37.78
N VAL A 82 -42.58 46.49 38.07
CA VAL A 82 -42.31 45.42 37.10
C VAL A 82 -43.36 45.35 36.00
N SER A 83 -44.64 45.59 36.32
CA SER A 83 -45.78 45.45 35.40
C SER A 83 -45.94 46.59 34.39
N LEU A 84 -45.05 47.59 34.39
CA LEU A 84 -45.08 48.72 33.45
C LEU A 84 -44.87 48.24 32.00
N PRO A 85 -45.85 48.41 31.09
CA PRO A 85 -45.78 47.95 29.69
C PRO A 85 -44.98 48.95 28.84
N ILE A 86 -43.74 49.20 29.20
CA ILE A 86 -42.89 50.25 28.61
C ILE A 86 -41.70 49.69 27.83
N TRP A 87 -41.50 48.36 27.82
CA TRP A 87 -40.31 47.72 27.28
C TRP A 87 -40.56 47.16 25.88
N SER A 88 -39.77 47.61 24.90
CA SER A 88 -39.90 47.23 23.50
C SER A 88 -39.29 45.85 23.22
N ILE A 89 -40.01 45.02 22.48
CA ILE A 89 -39.56 43.71 21.99
C ILE A 89 -39.32 43.70 20.49
N HIS A 90 -38.55 42.71 20.02
CA HIS A 90 -38.36 42.43 18.61
C HIS A 90 -39.57 41.68 18.02
N SER A 91 -40.58 42.43 17.58
CA SER A 91 -41.76 41.92 16.87
C SER A 91 -42.13 42.78 15.65
N CYS A 92 -43.00 42.26 14.76
CA CYS A 92 -43.46 42.98 13.58
C CYS A 92 -44.24 44.27 13.89
N GLU A 93 -44.98 44.24 14.99
CA GLU A 93 -45.64 45.41 15.58
C GLU A 93 -44.72 45.84 16.71
N ASP A 94 -44.40 47.14 16.85
CA ASP A 94 -43.53 47.67 17.92
C ASP A 94 -44.23 47.51 19.29
N ASN A 95 -44.31 46.28 19.76
CA ASN A 95 -45.05 45.89 20.95
C ASN A 95 -44.24 46.22 22.20
N LEU A 96 -44.95 46.70 23.22
CA LEU A 96 -44.43 47.00 24.52
C LEU A 96 -44.99 46.00 25.53
N ILE A 97 -44.13 45.44 26.37
CA ILE A 97 -44.49 44.48 27.42
C ILE A 97 -43.89 44.92 28.76
N ASP A 98 -44.31 44.25 29.83
CA ASP A 98 -43.76 44.41 31.18
C ASP A 98 -42.33 43.86 31.30
N ALA A 99 -41.69 44.08 32.44
CA ALA A 99 -40.29 43.74 32.65
C ALA A 99 -40.01 42.24 32.88
N ARG A 100 -41.03 41.40 33.16
CA ARG A 100 -40.88 39.97 33.46
C ARG A 100 -41.37 39.03 32.36
N SER A 101 -42.24 39.50 31.47
CA SER A 101 -42.82 38.67 30.40
C SER A 101 -41.89 38.38 29.22
N GLY A 102 -40.76 39.09 29.08
CA GLY A 102 -39.84 38.93 27.97
C GLY A 102 -38.52 38.24 28.31
N ILE A 103 -37.73 37.97 27.27
CA ILE A 103 -36.39 37.38 27.36
C ILE A 103 -35.35 38.46 27.11
N LEU A 104 -34.39 38.57 28.03
CA LEU A 104 -33.27 39.50 27.96
C LEU A 104 -32.02 38.78 27.42
N LEU A 105 -31.50 39.25 26.29
CA LEU A 105 -30.24 38.77 25.72
C LEU A 105 -29.04 39.50 26.34
N PRO A 106 -27.85 38.89 26.31
CA PRO A 106 -26.60 39.56 26.65
C PRO A 106 -26.42 40.82 25.80
N TYR A 107 -26.10 41.94 26.43
CA TYR A 107 -26.12 43.27 25.80
C TYR A 107 -25.24 43.39 24.54
N GLU A 108 -24.10 42.69 24.53
CA GLU A 108 -23.14 42.74 23.42
C GLU A 108 -23.50 41.78 22.27
N LEU A 109 -24.49 40.89 22.46
CA LEU A 109 -24.93 39.95 21.42
C LEU A 109 -25.95 40.64 20.50
N PRO A 110 -25.66 40.81 19.20
CA PRO A 110 -26.63 41.37 18.27
C PRO A 110 -27.87 40.47 18.16
N PHE A 111 -29.05 41.08 18.11
CA PHE A 111 -30.29 40.33 17.95
C PHE A 111 -30.41 39.73 16.54
N PHE A 112 -30.79 38.45 16.47
CA PHE A 112 -31.22 37.80 15.25
C PHE A 112 -32.24 36.71 15.56
N SER A 113 -33.27 36.57 14.72
CA SER A 113 -34.26 35.50 14.79
C SER A 113 -34.77 35.16 13.40
N PHE A 114 -35.06 33.89 13.16
CA PHE A 114 -35.78 33.44 11.96
C PHE A 114 -37.28 33.73 12.02
N HIS A 115 -37.79 34.07 13.20
CA HIS A 115 -39.20 34.33 13.47
C HIS A 115 -39.45 35.82 13.65
N LYS A 116 -40.51 36.30 12.98
CA LYS A 116 -40.91 37.72 12.99
C LYS A 116 -41.46 38.24 14.31
N ASN A 117 -42.04 37.35 15.12
CA ASN A 117 -42.62 37.70 16.42
C ASN A 117 -41.85 36.97 17.51
N THR A 118 -41.15 37.73 18.36
CA THR A 118 -40.41 37.21 19.50
C THR A 118 -40.77 38.00 20.75
N ILE A 119 -40.58 37.39 21.92
CA ILE A 119 -40.71 38.05 23.22
C ILE A 119 -39.37 38.62 23.71
N ILE A 120 -38.41 38.80 22.79
CA ILE A 120 -37.03 39.19 23.13
C ILE A 120 -36.94 40.71 23.16
N TYR A 121 -36.39 41.27 24.23
CA TYR A 121 -36.26 42.72 24.39
C TYR A 121 -35.30 43.33 23.37
N LYS A 122 -35.68 44.48 22.79
CA LYS A 122 -34.88 45.27 21.85
C LYS A 122 -33.76 46.08 22.49
N CYS A 123 -33.80 46.22 23.82
CA CYS A 123 -32.80 46.85 24.68
C CYS A 123 -31.97 47.97 23.99
N ASN A 124 -32.59 49.14 23.81
CA ASN A 124 -32.01 50.21 22.97
C ASN A 124 -30.82 50.93 23.63
N SER A 125 -30.57 50.69 24.92
CA SER A 125 -29.52 51.35 25.69
C SER A 125 -28.94 50.43 26.75
N LYS A 126 -27.71 50.70 27.20
CA LYS A 126 -27.11 50.00 28.35
C LYS A 126 -27.93 50.20 29.63
N SER A 127 -28.62 51.34 29.76
CA SER A 127 -29.51 51.62 30.89
C SER A 127 -30.72 50.69 30.87
N ASP A 128 -31.34 50.46 29.70
CA ASP A 128 -32.46 49.50 29.55
C ASP A 128 -32.03 48.10 30.01
N PHE A 129 -30.82 47.67 29.64
CA PHE A 129 -30.28 46.35 30.04
C PHE A 129 -30.14 46.24 31.56
N ILE A 130 -29.52 47.25 32.19
CA ILE A 130 -29.30 47.28 33.64
C ILE A 130 -30.65 47.29 34.37
N THR A 131 -31.57 48.14 33.94
CA THR A 131 -32.91 48.25 34.54
C THR A 131 -33.70 46.96 34.42
N LEU A 132 -33.80 46.36 33.22
CA LEU A 132 -34.50 45.08 33.03
C LEU A 132 -33.86 43.96 33.86
N THR A 133 -32.54 43.92 33.96
CA THR A 133 -31.84 42.96 34.82
C THR A 133 -32.24 43.14 36.29
N LYS A 134 -32.25 44.38 36.77
CA LYS A 134 -32.64 44.71 38.15
C LYS A 134 -34.12 44.45 38.45
N LEU A 135 -35.00 44.59 37.45
CA LEU A 135 -36.44 44.29 37.55
C LEU A 135 -36.77 42.79 37.45
N GLY A 136 -35.77 41.95 37.22
CA GLY A 136 -35.93 40.49 37.19
C GLY A 136 -36.40 39.94 35.85
N ALA A 137 -36.03 40.58 34.73
CA ALA A 137 -36.25 40.03 33.40
C ALA A 137 -35.59 38.65 33.25
N THR A 138 -36.21 37.76 32.48
CA THR A 138 -35.68 36.40 32.24
C THR A 138 -34.43 36.49 31.36
N PHE A 139 -33.25 36.38 31.97
CA PHE A 139 -31.98 36.38 31.25
C PHE A 139 -31.70 35.01 30.63
N ILE A 140 -31.25 34.99 29.38
CA ILE A 140 -30.79 33.78 28.69
C ILE A 140 -29.32 33.95 28.28
N SER A 141 -28.52 32.89 28.44
CA SER A 141 -27.13 32.91 28.02
C SER A 141 -27.00 32.91 26.49
N GLU A 142 -25.84 33.30 25.94
CA GLU A 142 -25.56 33.21 24.51
C GLU A 142 -25.69 31.76 24.00
N LEU A 143 -25.26 30.80 24.82
CA LEU A 143 -25.32 29.37 24.51
C LEU A 143 -26.77 28.89 24.41
N ASP A 144 -27.58 29.16 25.44
CA ASP A 144 -28.98 28.73 25.48
C ASP A 144 -29.78 29.43 24.39
N TYR A 145 -29.48 30.70 24.09
CA TYR A 145 -30.11 31.40 22.98
C TYR A 145 -29.83 30.72 21.64
N VAL A 146 -28.56 30.43 21.34
CA VAL A 146 -28.18 29.75 20.09
C VAL A 146 -28.82 28.36 20.03
N LYS A 147 -28.78 27.61 21.14
CA LYS A 147 -29.24 26.23 21.21
C LYS A 147 -30.76 26.10 21.10
N ASP A 148 -31.50 26.93 21.82
CA ASP A 148 -32.95 26.76 21.99
C ASP A 148 -33.76 27.62 21.03
N HIS A 149 -33.22 28.76 20.56
CA HIS A 149 -33.94 29.69 19.68
C HIS A 149 -33.43 29.73 18.25
N ILE A 150 -32.13 29.49 18.01
CA ILE A 150 -31.54 29.58 16.67
C ILE A 150 -31.47 28.21 15.98
N ILE A 151 -30.80 27.23 16.60
CA ILE A 151 -30.55 25.90 16.01
C ILE A 151 -31.81 25.16 15.53
N PRO A 152 -32.95 25.16 16.24
CA PRO A 152 -34.15 24.45 15.80
C PRO A 152 -34.71 24.98 14.47
N SER A 153 -34.39 26.21 14.10
CA SER A 153 -34.93 26.89 12.91
C SER A 153 -34.34 26.35 11.60
N PHE A 154 -33.11 25.83 11.57
CA PHE A 154 -32.45 25.32 10.35
C PHE A 154 -33.14 24.09 9.73
N ILE A 155 -34.01 23.42 10.49
CA ILE A 155 -34.86 22.35 9.95
C ILE A 155 -35.84 22.93 8.92
N LYS A 156 -36.40 24.12 9.19
CA LYS A 156 -37.43 24.76 8.37
C LYS A 156 -36.86 25.77 7.38
N PHE A 157 -35.84 26.54 7.79
CA PHE A 157 -35.24 27.59 6.97
C PHE A 157 -33.99 27.09 6.27
N LYS A 158 -34.08 26.92 4.94
CA LYS A 158 -32.98 26.40 4.12
C LYS A 158 -32.09 27.48 3.51
N THR A 159 -32.63 28.67 3.28
CA THR A 159 -31.90 29.78 2.67
C THR A 159 -31.41 30.75 3.75
N PRO A 160 -30.11 31.08 3.78
CA PRO A 160 -29.57 32.04 4.72
C PRO A 160 -30.07 33.48 4.51
N PRO A 161 -30.70 34.12 5.51
CA PRO A 161 -30.97 35.56 5.46
C PRO A 161 -29.66 36.33 5.68
N ARG A 162 -29.51 37.48 5.03
CA ARG A 162 -28.27 38.28 5.09
C ARG A 162 -28.01 38.80 6.51
N GLU A 163 -29.08 39.06 7.25
CA GLU A 163 -29.09 39.52 8.64
C GLU A 163 -28.51 38.49 9.62
N TYR A 164 -28.39 37.21 9.21
CA TYR A 164 -27.77 36.17 10.03
C TYR A 164 -26.24 36.33 10.14
N ILE A 165 -25.59 36.92 9.13
CA ILE A 165 -24.12 37.01 9.09
C ILE A 165 -23.55 37.81 10.28
N PRO A 166 -24.02 39.04 10.59
CA PRO A 166 -23.54 39.79 11.75
C PRO A 166 -23.73 39.04 13.07
N PHE A 167 -24.87 38.34 13.22
CA PHE A 167 -25.12 37.51 14.39
C PHE A 167 -24.13 36.35 14.50
N LEU A 168 -23.94 35.61 13.40
CA LEU A 168 -22.99 34.51 13.36
C LEU A 168 -21.57 34.99 13.65
N GLN A 169 -21.15 36.16 13.13
CA GLN A 169 -19.85 36.75 13.45
C GLN A 169 -19.70 36.98 14.96
N ALA A 170 -20.70 37.59 15.60
CA ALA A 170 -20.68 37.82 17.04
C ALA A 170 -20.61 36.50 17.84
N VAL A 171 -21.42 35.50 17.45
CA VAL A 171 -21.41 34.17 18.08
C VAL A 171 -20.05 33.48 17.94
N LEU A 172 -19.43 33.53 16.77
CA LEU A 172 -18.10 32.94 16.53
C LEU A 172 -16.99 33.66 17.31
N LEU A 173 -17.14 34.97 17.57
CA LEU A 173 -16.19 35.77 18.36
C LEU A 173 -16.21 35.40 19.85
N LEU A 174 -17.29 34.79 20.35
CA LEU A 174 -17.36 34.29 21.73
C LEU A 174 -16.34 33.19 22.02
N ASN A 175 -15.89 32.45 20.99
CA ASN A 175 -15.02 31.27 21.11
C ASN A 175 -15.55 30.24 22.13
N ASN A 176 -16.88 30.07 22.20
CA ASN A 176 -17.52 29.12 23.11
C ASN A 176 -17.46 27.70 22.52
N SER A 177 -16.76 26.79 23.20
CA SER A 177 -16.54 25.42 22.73
C SER A 177 -17.83 24.59 22.57
N GLU A 178 -18.85 24.83 23.39
CA GLU A 178 -20.13 24.10 23.28
C GLU A 178 -20.91 24.53 22.05
N ILE A 179 -20.92 25.84 21.74
CA ILE A 179 -21.53 26.35 20.50
C ILE A 179 -20.78 25.79 19.28
N GLU A 180 -19.44 25.79 19.32
CA GLU A 180 -18.62 25.22 18.25
C GLU A 180 -18.92 23.73 18.02
N GLU A 181 -19.13 22.95 19.09
CA GLU A 181 -19.51 21.55 19.00
C GLU A 181 -20.88 21.37 18.34
N TYR A 182 -21.87 22.18 18.73
CA TYR A 182 -23.18 22.16 18.08
C TYR A 182 -23.10 22.49 16.58
N PHE A 183 -22.24 23.44 16.20
CA PHE A 183 -22.07 23.85 14.80
C PHE A 183 -21.29 22.81 13.98
N ARG A 184 -20.38 22.05 14.60
CA ARG A 184 -19.55 21.04 13.92
C ARG A 184 -20.40 19.99 13.22
N HIS A 185 -21.51 19.58 13.83
CA HIS A 185 -22.36 18.49 13.34
C HIS A 185 -23.61 18.96 12.60
N ARG A 186 -23.69 20.25 12.23
CA ARG A 186 -24.90 20.83 11.65
C ARG A 186 -24.61 21.75 10.46
N GLU A 187 -25.58 21.86 9.58
CA GLU A 187 -25.57 22.78 8.44
C GLU A 187 -26.10 24.15 8.89
N VAL A 188 -25.19 24.97 9.43
CA VAL A 188 -25.53 26.28 10.02
C VAL A 188 -24.66 27.42 9.47
N ILE A 189 -23.69 27.10 8.62
CA ILE A 189 -22.76 28.08 8.05
C ILE A 189 -23.26 28.44 6.65
N PRO A 190 -23.50 29.72 6.34
CA PRO A 190 -23.93 30.11 5.01
C PRO A 190 -22.79 29.91 3.99
N ASN A 191 -23.15 29.51 2.78
CA ASN A 191 -22.23 29.48 1.65
C ASN A 191 -22.05 30.88 1.02
N LYS A 192 -21.07 31.03 0.12
CA LYS A 192 -20.69 32.32 -0.49
C LYS A 192 -21.87 33.14 -1.04
N SER A 193 -22.76 32.48 -1.78
CA SER A 193 -23.89 33.14 -2.46
C SER A 193 -25.17 33.21 -1.61
N LEU A 194 -25.12 32.77 -0.34
CA LEU A 194 -26.28 32.72 0.57
C LEU A 194 -27.46 31.91 0.01
N THR A 195 -27.17 30.86 -0.75
CA THR A 195 -28.20 29.99 -1.34
C THR A 195 -28.62 28.88 -0.38
N GLU A 196 -27.69 28.41 0.47
CA GLU A 196 -27.93 27.33 1.43
C GLU A 196 -27.04 27.45 2.68
N PHE A 197 -27.47 26.78 3.74
CA PHE A 197 -26.61 26.48 4.89
C PHE A 197 -25.90 25.16 4.68
N VAL A 198 -24.62 25.12 5.02
CA VAL A 198 -23.76 23.94 4.92
C VAL A 198 -22.98 23.73 6.22
N SER A 199 -22.38 22.56 6.37
CA SER A 199 -21.43 22.32 7.45
C SER A 199 -20.13 23.09 7.20
N ALA A 200 -19.43 23.49 8.26
CA ALA A 200 -18.12 24.13 8.10
C ALA A 200 -17.14 23.26 7.31
N GLY A 201 -17.21 21.93 7.47
CA GLY A 201 -16.39 20.96 6.75
C GLY A 201 -16.68 20.83 5.25
N ALA A 202 -17.79 21.38 4.76
CA ALA A 202 -18.07 21.47 3.33
C ALA A 202 -17.35 22.66 2.66
N LEU A 203 -16.87 23.63 3.46
CA LEU A 203 -16.31 24.88 2.98
C LEU A 203 -14.78 24.92 3.02
N TYR A 204 -14.21 25.74 2.14
CA TYR A 204 -12.77 25.93 2.00
C TYR A 204 -12.33 27.34 2.40
N ASP A 205 -11.24 27.41 3.17
CA ASP A 205 -10.62 28.67 3.60
C ASP A 205 -9.81 29.29 2.45
N MET A 206 -10.25 30.47 1.98
CA MET A 206 -9.63 31.19 0.87
C MET A 206 -8.27 31.81 1.21
N SER A 207 -7.83 31.77 2.48
CA SER A 207 -6.46 32.12 2.84
C SER A 207 -5.43 31.09 2.32
N ASN A 208 -5.86 29.85 2.05
CA ASN A 208 -5.03 28.86 1.38
C ASN A 208 -5.00 29.14 -0.14
N THR A 209 -3.79 29.33 -0.67
CA THR A 209 -3.59 29.74 -2.08
C THR A 209 -4.07 28.68 -3.08
N LEU A 210 -4.04 27.40 -2.71
CA LEU A 210 -4.54 26.31 -3.56
C LEU A 210 -6.06 26.30 -3.59
N PHE A 211 -6.71 26.37 -2.43
CA PHE A 211 -8.18 26.44 -2.34
C PHE A 211 -8.72 27.68 -3.03
N CYS A 212 -8.09 28.84 -2.80
CA CYS A 212 -8.43 30.07 -3.49
C CYS A 212 -8.34 29.90 -5.00
N SER A 213 -7.31 29.20 -5.50
CA SER A 213 -7.20 28.97 -6.93
C SER A 213 -8.31 28.08 -7.48
N ILE A 214 -8.71 27.02 -6.78
CA ILE A 214 -9.61 25.97 -7.29
C ILE A 214 -11.09 26.36 -7.10
N PHE A 215 -11.45 26.89 -5.93
CA PHE A 215 -12.82 27.09 -5.49
C PHE A 215 -13.33 28.54 -5.57
N ALA A 216 -12.53 29.50 -6.04
CA ALA A 216 -12.90 30.93 -6.08
C ALA A 216 -14.27 31.23 -6.71
N ASP A 217 -14.63 30.47 -7.75
CA ASP A 217 -15.87 30.67 -8.51
C ASP A 217 -16.99 29.69 -8.09
N THR A 218 -16.80 28.97 -6.98
CA THR A 218 -17.76 28.01 -6.44
C THR A 218 -18.44 28.55 -5.20
N ASP A 219 -19.56 27.93 -4.82
CA ASP A 219 -20.24 28.20 -3.55
C ASP A 219 -19.64 27.42 -2.37
N ASN A 220 -18.61 26.60 -2.58
CA ASN A 220 -17.96 25.83 -1.52
C ASN A 220 -17.03 26.69 -0.64
N ILE A 221 -17.23 28.00 -0.58
CA ILE A 221 -16.40 28.94 0.18
C ILE A 221 -17.27 29.83 1.05
N LEU A 222 -16.66 30.49 2.02
CA LEU A 222 -17.36 31.38 2.95
C LEU A 222 -17.80 32.70 2.26
N PRO A 223 -18.88 33.33 2.75
CA PRO A 223 -19.18 34.73 2.44
C PRO A 223 -18.00 35.65 2.75
N PRO A 224 -17.77 36.72 1.96
CA PRO A 224 -16.67 37.67 2.18
C PRO A 224 -16.62 38.23 3.61
N GLU A 225 -17.77 38.48 4.22
CA GLU A 225 -17.88 39.00 5.58
C GLU A 225 -17.28 38.06 6.63
N LEU A 226 -17.46 36.75 6.47
CA LEU A 226 -16.86 35.73 7.35
C LEU A 226 -15.40 35.47 6.98
N GLN A 227 -15.09 35.45 5.67
CA GLN A 227 -13.75 35.17 5.16
C GLN A 227 -12.73 36.26 5.50
N ASN A 228 -13.16 37.52 5.60
CA ASN A 228 -12.28 38.66 5.90
C ASN A 228 -12.04 38.86 7.41
N ASN A 229 -12.72 38.11 8.28
CA ASN A 229 -12.56 38.20 9.73
C ASN A 229 -11.70 37.05 10.27
N ASN A 230 -10.44 37.33 10.62
CA ASN A 230 -9.48 36.33 11.09
C ASN A 230 -9.94 35.58 12.35
N HIS A 231 -10.68 36.24 13.26
CA HIS A 231 -11.19 35.58 14.46
C HIS A 231 -12.29 34.58 14.11
N CYS A 232 -13.22 34.96 13.23
CA CYS A 232 -14.25 34.05 12.71
C CYS A 232 -13.62 32.84 12.00
N LEU A 233 -12.59 33.06 11.17
CA LEU A 233 -11.87 31.97 10.52
C LEU A 233 -11.27 30.98 11.53
N ASN A 234 -10.66 31.48 12.61
CA ASN A 234 -10.08 30.59 13.63
C ASN A 234 -11.15 29.73 14.32
N SER A 235 -12.31 30.30 14.66
CA SER A 235 -13.44 29.55 15.20
C SER A 235 -13.97 28.53 14.18
N LEU A 236 -14.15 28.94 12.92
CA LEU A 236 -14.61 28.06 11.85
C LEU A 236 -13.64 26.91 11.57
N ARG A 237 -12.31 27.13 11.67
CA ARG A 237 -11.29 26.08 11.58
C ARG A 237 -11.44 25.03 12.69
N ARG A 238 -11.77 25.45 13.93
CA ARG A 238 -12.08 24.52 15.03
C ARG A 238 -13.40 23.77 14.84
N ILE A 239 -14.37 24.40 14.17
CA ILE A 239 -15.65 23.78 13.83
C ILE A 239 -15.49 22.76 12.69
N GLY A 240 -14.58 22.99 11.75
CA GLY A 240 -14.25 22.02 10.69
C GLY A 240 -13.88 22.60 9.33
N LEU A 241 -13.77 23.93 9.19
CA LEU A 241 -13.39 24.59 7.94
C LEU A 241 -12.06 24.05 7.39
N LYS A 242 -12.08 23.62 6.13
CA LYS A 242 -10.90 23.09 5.45
C LYS A 242 -9.90 24.20 5.18
N HIS A 243 -8.77 24.19 5.89
CA HIS A 243 -7.74 25.23 5.80
C HIS A 243 -6.35 24.69 5.39
N GLN A 244 -6.08 23.41 5.67
CA GLN A 244 -4.88 22.70 5.20
C GLN A 244 -5.26 21.58 4.24
N VAL A 245 -4.37 21.29 3.29
CA VAL A 245 -4.56 20.20 2.34
C VAL A 245 -4.03 18.92 2.98
N ASN A 246 -4.92 17.95 3.15
CA ASN A 246 -4.56 16.56 3.48
C ASN A 246 -4.90 15.64 2.30
N CYS A 247 -4.60 14.35 2.41
CA CYS A 247 -4.82 13.38 1.34
C CYS A 247 -6.27 13.33 0.85
N SER A 248 -7.25 13.36 1.75
CA SER A 248 -8.68 13.35 1.38
C SER A 248 -9.09 14.63 0.67
N ILE A 249 -8.67 15.79 1.19
CA ILE A 249 -8.95 17.09 0.59
C ILE A 249 -8.29 17.21 -0.79
N PHE A 250 -7.09 16.66 -0.98
CA PHE A 250 -6.43 16.64 -2.28
C PHE A 250 -7.27 15.90 -3.34
N VAL A 251 -7.85 14.75 -2.96
CA VAL A 251 -8.77 14.00 -3.85
C VAL A 251 -9.99 14.84 -4.20
N GLU A 252 -10.55 15.57 -3.25
CA GLU A 252 -11.68 16.49 -3.49
C GLU A 252 -11.29 17.63 -4.44
N CYS A 253 -10.12 18.25 -4.26
CA CYS A 253 -9.58 19.24 -5.18
C CYS A 253 -9.43 18.70 -6.61
N ALA A 254 -8.93 17.47 -6.78
CA ALA A 254 -8.79 16.84 -8.09
C ALA A 254 -10.16 16.60 -8.75
N LYS A 255 -11.14 16.12 -7.98
CA LYS A 255 -12.52 15.91 -8.46
C LYS A 255 -13.21 17.21 -8.85
N GLU A 256 -12.99 18.28 -8.08
CA GLU A 256 -13.53 19.61 -8.38
C GLU A 256 -13.00 20.11 -9.73
N ILE A 257 -11.70 19.97 -9.99
CA ILE A 257 -11.13 20.35 -11.29
C ILE A 257 -11.76 19.51 -12.42
N GLU A 258 -11.95 18.21 -12.22
CA GLU A 258 -12.63 17.35 -13.19
C GLU A 258 -14.09 17.79 -13.43
N LEU A 259 -14.81 18.21 -12.39
CA LEU A 259 -16.16 18.75 -12.51
C LEU A 259 -16.18 20.04 -13.34
N GLN A 260 -15.24 20.95 -13.08
CA GLN A 260 -15.09 22.21 -13.85
C GLN A 260 -14.79 21.95 -15.33
N ILE A 261 -14.01 20.90 -15.64
CA ILE A 261 -13.77 20.46 -17.02
C ILE A 261 -15.09 20.00 -17.65
N LYS A 262 -15.88 19.19 -16.95
CA LYS A 262 -17.19 18.69 -17.43
C LYS A 262 -18.21 19.80 -17.65
N GLN A 263 -18.16 20.86 -16.84
CA GLN A 263 -19.03 22.04 -16.95
C GLN A 263 -18.63 22.99 -18.09
N GLY A 264 -17.50 22.76 -18.77
CA GLY A 264 -17.07 23.57 -19.91
C GLY A 264 -16.50 24.95 -19.53
N ILE A 265 -16.02 25.13 -18.30
CA ILE A 265 -15.32 26.35 -17.88
C ILE A 265 -14.12 26.59 -18.80
N THR A 266 -13.78 27.86 -19.06
CA THR A 266 -12.70 28.24 -19.98
C THR A 266 -11.42 27.45 -19.72
N SER A 267 -10.98 26.71 -20.74
CA SER A 267 -9.86 25.76 -20.61
C SER A 267 -8.58 26.37 -20.03
N SER A 268 -8.28 27.64 -20.33
CA SER A 268 -7.06 28.32 -19.82
C SER A 268 -7.06 28.49 -18.30
N VAL A 269 -8.21 28.83 -17.71
CA VAL A 269 -8.38 29.01 -16.25
C VAL A 269 -8.23 27.66 -15.55
N VAL A 270 -8.97 26.65 -16.02
CA VAL A 270 -8.92 25.29 -15.46
C VAL A 270 -7.52 24.69 -15.61
N LYS A 271 -6.85 24.94 -16.75
CA LYS A 271 -5.46 24.51 -16.96
C LYS A 271 -4.50 25.10 -15.93
N LYS A 272 -4.65 26.38 -15.59
CA LYS A 272 -3.85 27.02 -14.54
C LYS A 272 -4.12 26.43 -13.15
N ARG A 273 -5.38 26.12 -12.83
CA ARG A 273 -5.79 25.45 -11.57
C ARG A 273 -5.18 24.06 -11.46
N ALA A 274 -5.33 23.26 -12.50
CA ALA A 274 -4.79 21.92 -12.62
C ALA A 274 -3.26 21.90 -12.47
N ARG A 275 -2.56 22.81 -13.15
CA ARG A 275 -1.09 22.93 -13.00
C ARG A 275 -0.68 23.18 -11.56
N LYS A 276 -1.35 24.11 -10.87
CA LYS A 276 -1.07 24.39 -9.45
C LYS A 276 -1.31 23.16 -8.56
N LEU A 277 -2.38 22.41 -8.79
CA LEU A 277 -2.67 21.21 -7.99
C LEU A 277 -1.62 20.12 -8.19
N VAL A 278 -1.20 19.87 -9.43
CA VAL A 278 -0.14 18.90 -9.72
C VAL A 278 1.21 19.35 -9.17
N GLN A 279 1.57 20.63 -9.29
CA GLN A 279 2.78 21.18 -8.68
C GLN A 279 2.76 21.07 -7.16
N TYR A 280 1.60 21.30 -6.53
CA TYR A 280 1.43 21.11 -5.09
C TYR A 280 1.67 19.66 -4.69
N LEU A 281 1.16 18.69 -5.45
CA LEU A 281 1.41 17.26 -5.23
C LEU A 281 2.91 16.95 -5.25
N TYR A 282 3.64 17.43 -6.26
CA TYR A 282 5.07 17.19 -6.38
C TYR A 282 5.88 17.81 -5.24
N GLN A 283 5.50 19.01 -4.80
CA GLN A 283 6.17 19.73 -3.71
C GLN A 283 5.92 19.12 -2.32
N ASN A 284 4.79 18.42 -2.16
CA ASN A 284 4.33 17.88 -0.89
C ASN A 284 4.21 16.36 -0.94
N ILE A 285 4.95 15.71 -1.83
CA ILE A 285 4.81 14.28 -2.07
C ILE A 285 5.17 13.46 -0.83
N ASP A 286 6.14 13.92 -0.05
CA ASP A 286 6.61 13.27 1.16
C ASP A 286 5.65 13.46 2.35
N SER A 287 4.99 14.63 2.42
CA SER A 287 4.02 14.93 3.49
C SER A 287 2.62 14.38 3.20
N LEU A 288 2.26 14.17 1.93
CA LEU A 288 0.98 13.58 1.53
C LEU A 288 1.09 12.05 1.45
N GLU A 289 0.88 11.39 2.58
CA GLU A 289 0.87 9.93 2.69
C GLU A 289 -0.46 9.31 2.21
N PHE A 290 -0.64 9.22 0.89
CA PHE A 290 -1.81 8.57 0.32
C PHE A 290 -1.84 7.07 0.61
N ASN A 291 -2.98 6.57 1.08
CA ASN A 291 -3.23 5.13 1.08
C ASN A 291 -3.53 4.61 -0.34
N SER A 292 -3.50 3.29 -0.53
CA SER A 292 -3.69 2.66 -1.84
C SER A 292 -5.02 3.04 -2.51
N GLU A 293 -6.10 3.19 -1.74
CA GLU A 293 -7.42 3.55 -2.27
C GLU A 293 -7.45 5.01 -2.76
N GLN A 294 -6.92 5.94 -1.97
CA GLN A 294 -6.82 7.35 -2.32
C GLN A 294 -5.95 7.54 -3.56
N TRP A 295 -4.80 6.87 -3.61
CA TRP A 295 -3.90 6.94 -4.76
C TRP A 295 -4.54 6.39 -6.04
N ASN A 296 -5.22 5.24 -5.95
CA ASN A 296 -5.94 4.66 -7.08
C ASN A 296 -7.06 5.58 -7.60
N LYS A 297 -7.69 6.37 -6.72
CA LYS A 297 -8.64 7.42 -7.15
C LYS A 297 -7.91 8.53 -7.91
N ILE A 298 -6.83 9.08 -7.35
CA ILE A 298 -6.07 10.20 -7.97
C ILE A 298 -5.56 9.80 -9.36
N LYS A 299 -5.03 8.58 -9.49
CA LYS A 299 -4.49 8.07 -10.76
C LYS A 299 -5.49 8.08 -11.92
N ARG A 300 -6.80 8.02 -11.62
CA ARG A 300 -7.90 7.88 -12.60
C ARG A 300 -8.66 9.17 -12.87
N ILE A 301 -8.54 10.18 -12.01
CA ILE A 301 -9.25 11.45 -12.19
C ILE A 301 -8.62 12.21 -13.37
N LYS A 302 -9.44 12.70 -14.30
CA LYS A 302 -8.98 13.41 -15.50
C LYS A 302 -8.76 14.90 -15.24
N PHE A 303 -7.79 15.22 -14.40
CA PHE A 303 -7.46 16.61 -14.04
C PHE A 303 -6.08 17.06 -14.50
N VAL A 304 -5.20 16.15 -14.95
CA VAL A 304 -3.81 16.49 -15.27
C VAL A 304 -3.74 17.11 -16.67
N PRO A 305 -3.15 18.30 -16.84
CA PRO A 305 -3.06 18.95 -18.15
C PRO A 305 -2.21 18.16 -19.15
N THR A 306 -2.70 18.06 -20.39
CA THR A 306 -1.98 17.42 -21.50
C THR A 306 -1.23 18.44 -22.36
N GLU A 307 -0.14 17.99 -22.97
CA GLU A 307 0.55 18.75 -24.00
C GLU A 307 -0.27 18.76 -25.30
N LYS A 308 -0.54 19.96 -25.83
CA LYS A 308 -1.29 20.12 -27.09
C LYS A 308 -0.46 20.73 -28.20
N ASN A 309 0.59 21.48 -27.85
CA ASN A 309 1.37 22.23 -28.82
C ASN A 309 2.83 21.78 -28.74
N ILE A 310 3.10 20.58 -29.27
CA ILE A 310 4.47 20.27 -29.67
C ILE A 310 4.72 21.09 -30.95
N GLN A 311 5.37 22.24 -30.80
CA GLN A 311 5.67 23.17 -31.91
C GLN A 311 6.62 22.57 -32.98
N ASN A 312 7.04 21.31 -32.82
CA ASN A 312 7.96 20.65 -33.71
C ASN A 312 7.20 19.89 -34.81
N GLN A 313 7.47 20.27 -36.07
CA GLN A 313 6.87 19.66 -37.27
C GLN A 313 7.22 18.17 -37.45
N PHE A 314 8.19 17.66 -36.70
CA PHE A 314 8.59 16.26 -36.69
C PHE A 314 7.53 15.33 -36.06
N TYR A 315 6.94 15.71 -34.92
CA TYR A 315 6.02 14.85 -34.15
C TYR A 315 4.60 14.89 -34.73
N LYS A 316 4.40 14.15 -35.82
CA LYS A 316 3.11 14.02 -36.53
C LYS A 316 2.25 12.91 -35.92
N LYS A 317 0.94 12.94 -36.23
CA LYS A 317 -0.06 11.97 -35.74
C LYS A 317 -0.05 11.80 -34.20
N LEU A 318 0.09 12.92 -33.49
CA LEU A 318 -0.08 12.94 -32.03
C LEU A 318 -1.44 12.33 -31.68
N LYS A 319 -1.46 11.50 -30.64
CA LYS A 319 -2.70 10.91 -30.15
C LYS A 319 -3.69 12.02 -29.79
N GLU A 320 -4.84 12.03 -30.45
CA GLU A 320 -5.88 13.00 -30.15
C GLU A 320 -6.42 12.73 -28.75
N VAL A 321 -6.21 13.68 -27.85
CA VAL A 321 -6.68 13.60 -26.46
C VAL A 321 -7.34 14.89 -26.00
N SER A 322 -8.17 14.75 -24.98
CA SER A 322 -8.68 15.87 -24.22
C SER A 322 -7.55 16.75 -23.67
N LEU A 323 -7.86 18.01 -23.37
CA LEU A 323 -6.94 18.98 -22.73
C LEU A 323 -6.40 18.53 -21.38
N PHE A 324 -7.06 17.53 -20.80
CA PHE A 324 -6.78 16.96 -19.50
C PHE A 324 -6.92 15.45 -19.60
N GLU A 325 -6.10 14.73 -18.85
CA GLU A 325 -6.14 13.29 -18.77
C GLU A 325 -5.78 12.83 -17.35
N SER A 326 -5.95 11.55 -17.08
CA SER A 326 -5.54 10.92 -15.83
C SER A 326 -4.05 10.56 -15.83
N PHE A 327 -3.44 10.47 -14.64
CA PHE A 327 -2.02 10.10 -14.52
C PHE A 327 -1.71 8.74 -15.15
N GLU A 328 -2.60 7.75 -15.02
CA GLU A 328 -2.37 6.39 -15.54
C GLU A 328 -2.27 6.33 -17.07
N ASN A 329 -2.80 7.34 -17.77
CA ASN A 329 -2.81 7.39 -19.22
C ASN A 329 -1.69 8.29 -19.78
N LEU A 330 -1.03 9.09 -18.94
CA LEU A 330 -0.03 10.07 -19.37
C LEU A 330 1.39 9.50 -19.31
N CYS A 331 2.20 9.89 -20.30
CA CYS A 331 3.61 9.54 -20.35
C CYS A 331 4.49 10.79 -20.22
N SER A 332 5.64 10.64 -19.55
CA SER A 332 6.61 11.73 -19.44
C SER A 332 7.13 12.12 -20.82
N ARG A 333 7.43 13.41 -20.98
CA ARG A 333 8.02 13.92 -22.23
C ARG A 333 9.41 13.34 -22.48
N LYS A 334 10.09 12.81 -21.46
CA LYS A 334 11.38 12.11 -21.61
C LYS A 334 11.27 10.88 -22.53
N TYR A 335 10.08 10.28 -22.64
CA TYR A 335 9.78 9.14 -23.51
C TYR A 335 9.05 9.53 -24.78
N ILE A 336 9.04 10.82 -25.15
CA ILE A 336 8.28 11.29 -26.32
C ILE A 336 8.59 10.43 -27.55
N ASN A 337 9.86 10.18 -27.81
CA ASN A 337 10.38 9.46 -28.98
C ASN A 337 9.90 8.02 -29.12
N ILE A 338 9.40 7.39 -28.06
CA ILE A 338 8.96 5.99 -28.09
C ILE A 338 7.45 5.82 -27.95
N CYS A 339 6.68 6.91 -27.80
CA CYS A 339 5.25 6.78 -27.53
C CYS A 339 4.33 7.91 -28.01
N TRP A 340 4.80 8.99 -28.66
CA TRP A 340 3.97 10.18 -28.95
C TRP A 340 2.70 9.91 -29.79
N THR A 341 2.66 8.83 -30.56
CA THR A 341 1.49 8.43 -31.35
C THR A 341 0.49 7.59 -30.56
N GLN A 342 0.90 7.00 -29.44
CA GLN A 342 0.09 6.05 -28.64
C GLN A 342 -0.24 6.55 -27.24
N CYS A 343 0.53 7.51 -26.71
CA CYS A 343 0.37 8.01 -25.36
C CYS A 343 0.20 9.54 -25.37
N PRO A 344 -0.78 10.09 -24.66
CA PRO A 344 -0.78 11.52 -24.35
C PRO A 344 0.40 11.86 -23.43
N LEU A 345 0.91 13.07 -23.57
CA LEU A 345 2.08 13.53 -22.82
C LEU A 345 1.67 14.56 -21.76
N PHE A 346 2.40 14.56 -20.65
CA PHE A 346 2.27 15.64 -19.66
C PHE A 346 2.56 16.99 -20.30
N ASP A 347 1.76 18.00 -19.93
CA ASP A 347 2.07 19.39 -20.23
C ASP A 347 3.43 19.79 -19.64
N GLN A 348 4.19 20.61 -20.37
CA GLN A 348 5.56 20.97 -20.02
C GLN A 348 5.79 21.48 -18.59
N HIS A 349 4.76 22.06 -17.96
CA HIS A 349 4.87 22.65 -16.62
C HIS A 349 4.53 21.69 -15.48
N VAL A 350 4.18 20.44 -15.81
CA VAL A 350 3.72 19.40 -14.87
C VAL A 350 4.29 18.02 -15.20
N ASP A 351 5.37 17.96 -15.99
CA ASP A 351 6.10 16.71 -16.22
C ASP A 351 6.60 16.15 -14.86
N PRO A 352 6.47 14.83 -14.59
CA PRO A 352 6.83 14.25 -13.31
C PRO A 352 8.27 14.53 -12.88
N THR A 353 8.46 14.80 -11.59
CA THR A 353 9.78 15.02 -11.00
C THR A 353 10.46 13.69 -10.65
N PRO A 354 11.81 13.63 -10.54
CA PRO A 354 12.50 12.41 -10.13
C PRO A 354 11.98 11.83 -8.80
N THR A 355 11.79 12.69 -7.79
CA THR A 355 11.24 12.30 -6.48
C THR A 355 9.84 11.71 -6.58
N PHE A 356 8.98 12.24 -7.46
CA PHE A 356 7.66 11.68 -7.69
C PHE A 356 7.73 10.29 -8.33
N ASN A 357 8.62 10.11 -9.31
CA ASN A 357 8.82 8.84 -10.01
C ASN A 357 9.43 7.75 -9.12
N GLU A 358 10.29 8.12 -8.15
CA GLU A 358 10.80 7.17 -7.16
C GLU A 358 9.68 6.59 -6.29
N ARG A 359 8.69 7.42 -5.91
CA ARG A 359 7.55 6.99 -5.11
C ARG A 359 6.49 6.25 -5.92
N TYR A 360 6.31 6.63 -7.18
CA TYR A 360 5.27 6.09 -8.07
C TYR A 360 5.85 5.72 -9.45
N PRO A 361 6.69 4.66 -9.52
CA PRO A 361 7.40 4.28 -10.74
C PRO A 361 6.46 3.76 -11.84
N GLU A 362 5.21 3.42 -11.51
CA GLU A 362 4.22 3.00 -12.49
C GLU A 362 3.67 4.16 -13.33
N ILE A 363 3.82 5.40 -12.85
CA ILE A 363 3.37 6.59 -13.57
C ILE A 363 4.47 7.03 -14.52
N ASP A 364 4.08 7.60 -15.66
CA ASP A 364 4.95 8.23 -16.64
C ASP A 364 5.58 7.32 -17.70
N ASN A 365 5.59 6.01 -17.46
CA ASN A 365 6.20 5.02 -18.35
C ASN A 365 5.19 4.52 -19.40
N PRO A 366 5.54 4.53 -20.71
CA PRO A 366 4.70 3.87 -21.71
C PRO A 366 4.76 2.35 -21.54
N SER A 367 3.62 1.67 -21.70
CA SER A 367 3.58 0.21 -21.69
C SER A 367 4.35 -0.38 -22.89
N ALA A 368 4.87 -1.60 -22.73
CA ALA A 368 5.52 -2.31 -23.83
C ALA A 368 4.62 -2.43 -25.07
N GLU A 369 3.31 -2.65 -24.87
CA GLU A 369 2.35 -2.67 -25.97
C GLU A 369 2.23 -1.31 -26.68
N ASN A 370 2.18 -0.20 -25.93
CA ASN A 370 2.16 1.14 -26.51
C ASN A 370 3.43 1.43 -27.32
N ILE A 371 4.60 0.97 -26.87
CA ILE A 371 5.86 1.15 -27.62
C ILE A 371 5.84 0.33 -28.92
N ILE A 372 5.34 -0.91 -28.89
CA ILE A 372 5.22 -1.76 -30.08
C ILE A 372 4.25 -1.15 -31.10
N GLU A 373 3.07 -0.72 -30.66
CA GLU A 373 2.10 -0.07 -31.54
C GLU A 373 2.63 1.27 -32.07
N HIS A 374 3.38 2.01 -31.24
CA HIS A 374 4.07 3.23 -31.67
C HIS A 374 5.04 2.93 -32.80
N TRP A 375 5.89 1.92 -32.63
CA TRP A 375 6.87 1.48 -33.63
C TRP A 375 6.20 1.08 -34.95
N PHE A 376 5.05 0.41 -34.92
CA PHE A 376 4.25 0.11 -36.12
C PHE A 376 3.74 1.37 -36.81
N VAL A 377 3.33 2.40 -36.04
CA VAL A 377 2.93 3.67 -36.62
C VAL A 377 4.12 4.40 -37.26
N ILE A 378 5.31 4.34 -36.67
CA ILE A 378 6.52 4.91 -37.28
C ILE A 378 6.81 4.28 -38.64
N GLU A 379 6.79 2.95 -38.72
CA GLU A 379 7.00 2.22 -39.97
C GLU A 379 5.97 2.59 -41.03
N LYS A 380 4.69 2.67 -40.64
CA LYS A 380 3.62 3.10 -41.55
C LYS A 380 3.81 4.54 -42.04
N MET A 381 4.21 5.44 -41.15
CA MET A 381 4.45 6.84 -41.48
C MET A 381 5.63 7.03 -42.44
N LEU A 382 6.63 6.14 -42.38
CA LEU A 382 7.74 6.14 -43.34
C LEU A 382 7.28 5.78 -44.74
N LYS A 383 6.45 4.73 -44.88
CA LYS A 383 5.82 4.35 -46.17
C LYS A 383 4.93 5.45 -46.73
N GLU A 384 4.24 6.19 -45.86
CA GLU A 384 3.43 7.35 -46.23
C GLU A 384 4.26 8.61 -46.53
N GLN A 385 5.59 8.54 -46.48
CA GLN A 385 6.50 9.67 -46.69
C GLN A 385 6.19 10.87 -45.78
N SER A 386 5.83 10.57 -44.53
CA SER A 386 5.47 11.59 -43.53
C SER A 386 6.66 12.49 -43.15
N TRP A 387 7.90 12.09 -43.40
CA TRP A 387 9.10 12.90 -43.12
C TRP A 387 9.91 13.16 -44.38
N ASN A 388 10.53 14.33 -44.44
CA ASN A 388 11.52 14.66 -45.47
C ASN A 388 12.93 14.21 -45.04
N ARG A 389 13.89 14.21 -45.98
CA ARG A 389 15.28 13.81 -45.71
C ARG A 389 16.00 14.66 -44.66
N SER A 390 15.57 15.90 -44.37
CA SER A 390 16.21 16.70 -43.31
C SER A 390 15.97 16.13 -41.90
N HIS A 391 14.91 15.33 -41.71
CA HIS A 391 14.62 14.69 -40.41
C HIS A 391 15.40 13.38 -40.18
N MET A 392 16.34 13.00 -41.05
CA MET A 392 17.06 11.71 -40.98
C MET A 392 17.70 11.46 -39.61
N LYS A 393 18.35 12.48 -39.04
CA LYS A 393 19.04 12.35 -37.74
C LYS A 393 18.05 12.12 -36.59
N GLU A 394 16.95 12.86 -36.57
CA GLU A 394 15.92 12.78 -35.53
C GLU A 394 15.20 11.43 -35.60
N LEU A 395 14.85 10.99 -36.81
CA LEU A 395 14.23 9.69 -37.05
C LEU A 395 15.13 8.53 -36.63
N ARG A 396 16.44 8.59 -36.95
CA ARG A 396 17.39 7.58 -36.48
C ARG A 396 17.48 7.56 -34.95
N GLY A 397 17.42 8.74 -34.32
CA GLY A 397 17.33 8.87 -32.87
C GLY A 397 16.12 8.13 -32.30
N VAL A 398 14.93 8.37 -32.85
CA VAL A 398 13.69 7.68 -32.48
C VAL A 398 13.83 6.15 -32.63
N ILE A 399 14.30 5.68 -33.79
CA ILE A 399 14.41 4.25 -34.08
C ILE A 399 15.38 3.57 -33.10
N ASN A 400 16.55 4.17 -32.87
CA ASN A 400 17.53 3.63 -31.93
C ASN A 400 16.99 3.60 -30.50
N GLU A 401 16.27 4.64 -30.07
CA GLU A 401 15.68 4.69 -28.73
C GLU A 401 14.61 3.61 -28.55
N ILE A 402 13.76 3.38 -29.57
CA ILE A 402 12.81 2.26 -29.59
C ILE A 402 13.56 0.92 -29.44
N TYR A 403 14.64 0.70 -30.21
CA TYR A 403 15.39 -0.56 -30.17
C TYR A 403 16.05 -0.78 -28.80
N GLN A 404 16.67 0.25 -28.24
CA GLN A 404 17.29 0.19 -26.92
C GLN A 404 16.28 -0.16 -25.82
N VAL A 405 15.11 0.51 -25.82
CA VAL A 405 14.08 0.27 -24.82
C VAL A 405 13.44 -1.10 -25.01
N MET A 406 13.10 -1.48 -26.25
CA MET A 406 12.52 -2.79 -26.54
C MET A 406 13.50 -3.93 -26.25
N ASN A 407 14.80 -3.74 -26.46
CA ASN A 407 15.80 -4.75 -26.12
C ASN A 407 15.89 -4.96 -24.61
N LYS A 408 15.89 -3.87 -23.81
CA LYS A 408 15.81 -3.98 -22.34
C LYS A 408 14.53 -4.67 -21.89
N ILE A 409 13.38 -4.32 -22.46
CA ILE A 409 12.09 -4.97 -22.18
C ILE A 409 12.16 -6.47 -22.53
N SER A 410 12.86 -6.82 -23.61
CA SER A 410 12.97 -8.20 -24.08
C SER A 410 13.71 -9.11 -23.09
N GLU A 411 14.58 -8.58 -22.24
CA GLU A 411 15.34 -9.35 -21.24
C GLU A 411 14.44 -9.90 -20.11
N TYR A 412 13.27 -9.28 -19.90
CA TYR A 412 12.29 -9.74 -18.92
C TYR A 412 11.37 -10.79 -19.54
N LYS A 413 11.33 -11.97 -18.94
CA LYS A 413 10.54 -13.13 -19.41
C LYS A 413 9.05 -12.82 -19.63
N ASP A 414 8.48 -11.93 -18.82
CA ASP A 414 7.05 -11.58 -18.88
C ASP A 414 6.64 -10.99 -20.24
N TYR A 415 7.56 -10.37 -20.98
CA TYR A 415 7.27 -9.74 -22.27
C TYR A 415 7.60 -10.64 -23.47
N GLU A 416 8.22 -11.80 -23.26
CA GLU A 416 8.64 -12.70 -24.34
C GLU A 416 7.46 -13.09 -25.24
N MET A 417 6.33 -13.46 -24.64
CA MET A 417 5.12 -13.86 -25.36
C MET A 417 4.49 -12.69 -26.12
N LEU A 418 4.42 -11.50 -25.51
CA LEU A 418 3.88 -10.30 -26.15
C LEU A 418 4.69 -9.94 -27.40
N ILE A 419 6.02 -9.89 -27.28
CA ILE A 419 6.94 -9.58 -28.37
C ILE A 419 6.78 -10.60 -29.50
N LYS A 420 6.85 -11.90 -29.20
CA LYS A 420 6.66 -12.96 -30.22
C LYS A 420 5.32 -12.81 -30.93
N LEU A 421 4.21 -12.64 -30.19
CA LEU A 421 2.87 -12.58 -30.79
C LEU A 421 2.65 -11.34 -31.67
N LYS A 422 3.21 -10.18 -31.30
CA LYS A 422 3.00 -8.92 -32.02
C LYS A 422 4.02 -8.71 -33.15
N ILE A 423 5.31 -9.01 -32.92
CA ILE A 423 6.42 -8.65 -33.81
C ILE A 423 6.83 -9.80 -34.75
N ASN A 424 6.76 -11.07 -34.32
CA ASN A 424 7.26 -12.21 -35.10
C ASN A 424 6.34 -12.59 -36.28
N LYS A 425 6.14 -11.65 -37.21
CA LYS A 425 5.26 -11.79 -38.37
C LYS A 425 5.94 -11.25 -39.65
N PRO A 426 5.76 -11.90 -40.81
CA PRO A 426 6.45 -11.52 -42.05
C PRO A 426 6.15 -10.08 -42.52
N GLU A 427 4.96 -9.57 -42.24
CA GLU A 427 4.54 -8.22 -42.65
C GLU A 427 5.12 -7.10 -41.77
N LYS A 428 5.75 -7.44 -40.63
CA LYS A 428 6.27 -6.46 -39.66
C LYS A 428 7.74 -6.13 -39.96
N LYS A 429 7.95 -5.37 -41.04
CA LYS A 429 9.28 -4.90 -41.49
C LYS A 429 9.78 -3.71 -40.68
N ILE A 430 10.03 -3.92 -39.39
CA ILE A 430 10.27 -2.84 -38.42
C ILE A 430 11.75 -2.69 -38.02
N PHE A 431 12.64 -3.54 -38.51
CA PHE A 431 14.08 -3.47 -38.25
C PHE A 431 14.82 -2.82 -39.40
N LEU A 432 15.58 -1.75 -39.11
CA LEU A 432 16.39 -1.02 -40.07
C LEU A 432 17.75 -1.72 -40.24
N ASN A 433 17.81 -2.69 -41.15
CA ASN A 433 19.00 -3.46 -41.51
C ASN A 433 19.87 -2.75 -42.55
N GLY A 434 20.10 -1.45 -42.35
CA GLY A 434 20.87 -0.57 -43.24
C GLY A 434 21.09 0.79 -42.57
N ASP A 435 21.60 1.77 -43.33
CA ASP A 435 21.90 3.11 -42.80
C ASP A 435 20.83 4.17 -43.11
N ASP A 436 20.13 4.06 -44.24
CA ASP A 436 19.13 5.05 -44.67
C ASP A 436 17.71 4.60 -44.29
N PRO A 437 17.03 5.24 -43.32
CA PRO A 437 15.67 4.92 -42.95
C PRO A 437 14.62 5.30 -44.01
N PHE A 438 14.99 6.08 -45.02
CA PHE A 438 14.10 6.42 -46.15
C PHE A 438 14.21 5.44 -47.32
N ASP A 439 15.14 4.49 -47.26
CA ASP A 439 15.21 3.39 -48.22
C ASP A 439 14.38 2.20 -47.70
N GLU A 440 13.27 1.92 -48.38
CA GLU A 440 12.36 0.83 -48.01
C GLU A 440 13.04 -0.55 -48.02
N GLN A 441 14.11 -0.74 -48.80
CA GLN A 441 14.84 -2.00 -48.86
C GLN A 441 15.66 -2.27 -47.59
N ASN A 442 15.96 -1.24 -46.79
CA ASN A 442 16.66 -1.39 -45.52
C ASN A 442 15.73 -1.90 -44.41
N TRP A 443 14.41 -1.87 -44.58
CA TRP A 443 13.46 -2.29 -43.56
C TRP A 443 13.08 -3.75 -43.74
N VAL A 444 13.38 -4.57 -42.73
CA VAL A 444 13.18 -6.03 -42.76
C VAL A 444 12.43 -6.51 -41.52
N ALA A 445 11.76 -7.64 -41.65
CA ALA A 445 11.15 -8.34 -40.52
C ALA A 445 12.21 -9.14 -39.77
N GLY A 446 11.99 -9.39 -38.46
CA GLY A 446 12.92 -10.19 -37.66
C GLY A 446 13.18 -11.57 -38.28
N LYS A 447 12.15 -12.21 -38.84
CA LYS A 447 12.24 -13.50 -39.56
C LYS A 447 13.21 -13.52 -40.74
N GLU A 448 13.50 -12.36 -41.34
CA GLU A 448 14.38 -12.25 -42.50
C GLU A 448 15.85 -12.12 -42.11
N LEU A 449 16.16 -11.99 -40.81
CA LEU A 449 17.48 -11.74 -40.27
C LEU A 449 18.15 -13.03 -39.77
N ILE A 450 19.43 -13.19 -40.12
CA ILE A 450 20.22 -14.38 -39.79
C ILE A 450 21.57 -13.98 -39.17
N PHE A 451 21.82 -14.46 -37.95
CA PHE A 451 23.12 -14.37 -37.28
C PHE A 451 24.07 -15.47 -37.78
N GLY A 452 25.36 -15.15 -37.87
CA GLY A 452 26.41 -16.12 -38.21
C GLY A 452 26.73 -16.25 -39.71
N ILE A 453 26.05 -15.51 -40.60
CA ILE A 453 26.33 -15.49 -42.03
C ILE A 453 27.18 -14.27 -42.44
N GLN A 454 28.03 -14.44 -43.46
CA GLN A 454 29.02 -13.42 -43.87
C GLN A 454 28.46 -12.34 -44.81
N LYS A 455 27.46 -12.71 -45.62
CA LYS A 455 26.76 -11.85 -46.58
C LYS A 455 25.31 -12.33 -46.73
N ASP A 456 24.45 -11.48 -47.29
CA ASP A 456 23.08 -11.85 -47.64
C ASP A 456 23.06 -13.07 -48.57
N ILE A 457 22.12 -13.98 -48.34
CA ILE A 457 22.01 -15.22 -49.11
C ILE A 457 21.09 -15.00 -50.31
N LYS A 458 19.89 -14.46 -50.05
CA LYS A 458 18.85 -14.13 -51.02
C LYS A 458 17.85 -13.16 -50.38
N GLU A 459 16.92 -12.64 -51.18
CA GLU A 459 15.79 -11.84 -50.66
C GLU A 459 15.04 -12.59 -49.55
N GLY A 460 14.81 -11.90 -48.43
CA GLY A 460 14.25 -12.48 -47.20
C GLY A 460 15.23 -13.29 -46.33
N MET A 461 16.52 -13.36 -46.68
CA MET A 461 17.58 -14.01 -45.89
C MET A 461 18.82 -13.12 -45.80
N TYR A 462 18.70 -12.10 -44.97
CA TYR A 462 19.69 -11.04 -44.80
C TYR A 462 20.61 -11.30 -43.61
N LYS A 463 21.86 -10.89 -43.77
CA LYS A 463 22.81 -10.80 -42.66
C LYS A 463 22.36 -9.69 -41.71
N VAL A 464 22.46 -9.95 -40.41
CA VAL A 464 22.29 -8.90 -39.39
C VAL A 464 23.40 -7.87 -39.52
N ASN A 465 23.00 -6.63 -39.86
CA ASN A 465 23.89 -5.47 -39.94
C ASN A 465 24.46 -5.12 -38.55
N ASP A 466 25.64 -4.53 -38.52
CA ASP A 466 26.39 -4.23 -37.30
C ASP A 466 25.60 -3.35 -36.32
N ASN A 467 24.78 -2.43 -36.82
CA ASN A 467 23.89 -1.58 -36.02
C ASN A 467 22.79 -2.35 -35.26
N LEU A 468 22.47 -3.57 -35.68
CA LEU A 468 21.41 -4.39 -35.09
C LEU A 468 21.96 -5.50 -34.19
N LYS A 469 23.27 -5.80 -34.27
CA LYS A 469 23.89 -6.93 -33.55
C LYS A 469 23.73 -6.85 -32.03
N GLU A 470 23.72 -5.64 -31.47
CA GLU A 470 23.55 -5.43 -30.02
C GLU A 470 22.16 -5.82 -29.52
N TYR A 471 21.15 -5.88 -30.40
CA TYR A 471 19.77 -6.23 -30.07
C TYR A 471 19.45 -7.71 -30.31
N LYS A 472 20.45 -8.60 -30.17
CA LYS A 472 20.35 -10.03 -30.50
C LYS A 472 19.13 -10.70 -29.87
N HIS A 473 18.90 -10.49 -28.57
CA HIS A 473 17.81 -11.14 -27.87
C HIS A 473 16.44 -10.73 -28.44
N LEU A 474 16.21 -9.42 -28.59
CA LEU A 474 15.01 -8.88 -29.24
C LEU A 474 14.80 -9.44 -30.66
N LEU A 475 15.88 -9.54 -31.44
CA LEU A 475 15.83 -10.04 -32.81
C LEU A 475 15.43 -11.52 -32.88
N ILE A 476 15.98 -12.36 -32.01
CA ILE A 476 15.58 -13.77 -31.90
C ILE A 476 14.09 -13.88 -31.54
N LEU A 477 13.60 -13.07 -30.61
CA LEU A 477 12.17 -13.02 -30.27
C LEU A 477 11.30 -12.53 -31.44
N ALA A 478 11.83 -11.64 -32.27
CA ALA A 478 11.20 -11.18 -33.50
C ALA A 478 11.27 -12.20 -34.66
N GLY A 479 11.89 -13.37 -34.44
CA GLY A 479 11.97 -14.47 -35.40
C GLY A 479 13.30 -14.59 -36.13
N ALA A 480 14.32 -13.80 -35.77
CA ALA A 480 15.65 -13.95 -36.36
C ALA A 480 16.22 -15.35 -36.04
N HIS A 481 17.00 -15.88 -36.97
CA HIS A 481 17.62 -17.18 -36.83
C HIS A 481 19.10 -17.02 -36.52
N GLU A 482 19.64 -17.88 -35.68
CA GLU A 482 21.09 -18.00 -35.51
C GLU A 482 21.56 -19.30 -36.16
N VAL A 483 22.61 -19.20 -36.98
CA VAL A 483 23.26 -20.40 -37.50
C VAL A 483 23.92 -21.12 -36.33
N GLU A 484 23.30 -22.20 -35.89
CA GLU A 484 23.92 -23.12 -34.94
C GLU A 484 25.00 -23.93 -35.68
N PRO A 485 26.27 -23.87 -35.27
CA PRO A 485 27.25 -24.81 -35.79
C PRO A 485 26.82 -26.23 -35.41
N PRO A 486 27.06 -27.23 -36.28
CA PRO A 486 26.79 -28.61 -35.92
C PRO A 486 27.53 -28.95 -34.63
N SER A 487 26.88 -29.69 -33.73
CA SER A 487 27.54 -30.27 -32.57
C SER A 487 28.78 -31.03 -33.07
N PRO A 488 29.96 -30.79 -32.46
CA PRO A 488 31.16 -31.52 -32.86
C PRO A 488 30.86 -33.03 -32.80
N PRO A 489 31.38 -33.83 -33.74
CA PRO A 489 31.18 -35.26 -33.71
C PRO A 489 31.64 -35.81 -32.34
N PRO A 490 30.96 -36.84 -31.81
CA PRO A 490 31.34 -37.42 -30.53
C PRO A 490 32.84 -37.79 -30.58
N PRO A 491 33.61 -37.45 -29.53
CA PRO A 491 35.01 -37.86 -29.47
C PRO A 491 35.10 -39.38 -29.58
N ASN A 492 36.16 -39.89 -30.23
CA ASN A 492 36.43 -41.33 -30.26
C ASN A 492 36.37 -41.89 -28.83
N PRO A 493 35.76 -43.07 -28.62
CA PRO A 493 35.70 -43.67 -27.29
C PRO A 493 37.12 -43.72 -26.71
N ILE A 494 37.29 -43.11 -25.54
CA ILE A 494 38.53 -43.15 -24.79
C ILE A 494 38.78 -44.62 -24.50
N PHE A 495 39.79 -45.21 -25.13
CA PHE A 495 40.26 -46.55 -24.79
C PHE A 495 40.91 -46.47 -23.42
N ASP A 496 40.15 -46.76 -22.36
CA ASP A 496 40.74 -46.94 -21.03
C ASP A 496 41.38 -48.32 -20.94
N GLN A 497 42.71 -48.36 -21.09
CA GLN A 497 43.50 -49.56 -20.94
C GLN A 497 43.33 -50.21 -19.55
N LYS A 498 42.95 -49.42 -18.54
CA LYS A 498 42.64 -49.90 -17.18
C LYS A 498 41.41 -50.80 -17.18
N ASP A 499 40.31 -50.37 -17.79
CA ASP A 499 39.05 -51.14 -17.84
C ASP A 499 39.22 -52.46 -18.59
N LYS A 500 39.96 -52.45 -19.70
CA LYS A 500 40.29 -53.69 -20.44
C LYS A 500 41.10 -54.66 -19.59
N LEU A 501 42.05 -54.17 -18.79
CA LEU A 501 42.84 -55.01 -17.90
C LEU A 501 41.96 -55.60 -16.79
N VAL A 502 41.16 -54.79 -16.11
CA VAL A 502 40.26 -55.23 -15.03
C VAL A 502 39.27 -56.27 -15.55
N ASN A 503 38.58 -56.02 -16.65
CA ASN A 503 37.65 -56.97 -17.26
C ASN A 503 38.33 -58.30 -17.66
N SER A 504 39.57 -58.23 -18.15
CA SER A 504 40.35 -59.44 -18.48
C SER A 504 40.71 -60.25 -17.24
N LEU A 505 41.08 -59.60 -16.13
CA LEU A 505 41.35 -60.27 -14.86
C LEU A 505 40.10 -60.94 -14.30
N GLN A 506 38.95 -60.27 -14.36
CA GLN A 506 37.66 -60.82 -13.93
C GLN A 506 37.26 -62.06 -14.75
N ASN A 507 37.35 -61.99 -16.09
CA ASN A 507 37.09 -63.16 -16.95
C ASN A 507 38.02 -64.34 -16.64
N LYS A 508 39.28 -64.06 -16.26
CA LYS A 508 40.24 -65.09 -15.85
C LYS A 508 39.95 -65.67 -14.47
N LEU A 509 39.30 -64.92 -13.58
CA LEU A 509 38.84 -65.46 -12.29
C LEU A 509 37.75 -66.53 -12.50
N GLU A 510 36.85 -66.31 -13.46
CA GLU A 510 35.77 -67.25 -13.78
C GLU A 510 36.28 -68.52 -14.49
N SER A 511 37.43 -68.46 -15.16
CA SER A 511 38.06 -69.61 -15.81
C SER A 511 39.08 -70.32 -14.92
N HIS A 512 38.82 -71.60 -14.63
CA HIS A 512 39.69 -72.46 -13.82
C HIS A 512 41.10 -72.68 -14.40
N GLU A 513 41.32 -72.38 -15.69
CA GLU A 513 42.60 -72.60 -16.36
C GLU A 513 43.72 -71.66 -15.87
N TYR A 514 43.35 -70.52 -15.27
CA TYR A 514 44.29 -69.48 -14.88
C TYR A 514 44.57 -69.41 -13.38
N HIS A 515 44.03 -70.35 -12.60
CA HIS A 515 44.22 -70.39 -11.15
C HIS A 515 45.58 -71.03 -10.80
N ASP A 516 46.37 -70.36 -9.97
CA ASP A 516 47.67 -70.85 -9.46
C ASP A 516 47.67 -71.03 -7.93
N VAL A 517 46.55 -70.70 -7.28
CA VAL A 517 46.23 -71.01 -5.89
C VAL A 517 44.79 -71.52 -5.79
N ILE A 518 44.56 -72.47 -4.89
CA ILE A 518 43.23 -72.99 -4.56
C ILE A 518 43.07 -72.88 -3.05
N PHE A 519 41.98 -72.27 -2.60
CA PHE A 519 41.59 -72.22 -1.20
C PHE A 519 40.54 -73.29 -0.90
N THR A 520 40.58 -73.86 0.30
CA THR A 520 39.50 -74.69 0.83
C THR A 520 38.77 -73.92 1.92
N VAL A 521 37.52 -73.52 1.64
CA VAL A 521 36.66 -72.74 2.54
C VAL A 521 35.43 -73.60 2.87
N CYS A 522 35.28 -74.04 4.13
CA CYS A 522 34.16 -74.89 4.55
C CYS A 522 33.84 -76.07 3.61
N ASN A 523 34.87 -76.72 3.06
CA ASN A 523 34.85 -77.81 2.07
C ASN A 523 34.63 -77.43 0.60
N GLU A 524 34.45 -76.14 0.27
CA GLU A 524 34.47 -75.65 -1.10
C GLU A 524 35.88 -75.31 -1.58
N LYS A 525 36.21 -75.67 -2.83
CA LYS A 525 37.45 -75.28 -3.48
C LYS A 525 37.23 -74.01 -4.31
N ILE A 526 37.96 -72.96 -3.98
CA ILE A 526 37.88 -71.65 -4.66
C ILE A 526 39.26 -71.32 -5.22
N GLY A 527 39.37 -71.27 -6.55
CA GLY A 527 40.64 -70.96 -7.23
C GLY A 527 40.80 -69.47 -7.52
N ALA A 528 42.04 -69.00 -7.52
CA ALA A 528 42.41 -67.60 -7.75
C ALA A 528 43.84 -67.46 -8.29
N SER A 529 44.32 -66.22 -8.42
CA SER A 529 45.70 -65.88 -8.79
C SER A 529 46.45 -65.27 -7.63
N LYS A 530 47.60 -65.86 -7.25
CA LYS A 530 48.52 -65.34 -6.23
C LYS A 530 48.93 -63.91 -6.51
N TYR A 531 49.26 -63.61 -7.78
CA TYR A 531 49.73 -62.28 -8.18
C TYR A 531 48.66 -61.20 -8.00
N VAL A 532 47.43 -61.46 -8.47
CA VAL A 532 46.33 -60.50 -8.35
C VAL A 532 45.99 -60.25 -6.87
N LEU A 533 45.89 -61.32 -6.08
CA LEU A 533 45.59 -61.22 -4.65
C LEU A 533 46.66 -60.48 -3.87
N SER A 534 47.94 -60.71 -4.18
CA SER A 534 49.06 -60.02 -3.53
C SER A 534 49.09 -58.54 -3.88
N ALA A 535 48.79 -58.20 -5.13
CA ALA A 535 48.68 -56.81 -5.56
C ALA A 535 47.53 -56.06 -4.87
N ALA A 536 46.44 -56.76 -4.54
CA ALA A 536 45.24 -56.17 -3.98
C ALA A 536 45.17 -56.23 -2.44
N SER A 537 45.95 -57.09 -1.78
CA SER A 537 45.90 -57.31 -0.33
C SER A 537 47.29 -57.64 0.23
N SER A 538 47.72 -56.82 1.20
CA SER A 538 48.98 -57.02 1.93
C SER A 538 49.00 -58.33 2.73
N TYR A 539 47.84 -58.85 3.13
CA TYR A 539 47.72 -60.15 3.77
C TYR A 539 48.12 -61.28 2.82
N PHE A 540 47.55 -61.30 1.61
CA PHE A 540 47.86 -62.33 0.62
C PHE A 540 49.29 -62.21 0.10
N ASP A 541 49.80 -60.99 -0.06
CA ASP A 541 51.22 -60.77 -0.38
C ASP A 541 52.14 -61.39 0.66
N SER A 542 51.86 -61.15 1.94
CA SER A 542 52.61 -61.73 3.05
C SER A 542 52.51 -63.26 3.06
N MET A 543 51.29 -63.79 2.88
CA MET A 543 51.01 -65.22 2.86
C MET A 543 51.78 -65.96 1.77
N PHE A 544 51.86 -65.38 0.56
CA PHE A 544 52.49 -66.04 -0.58
C PHE A 544 53.99 -65.79 -0.70
N TYR A 545 54.51 -64.66 -0.19
CA TYR A 545 55.87 -64.24 -0.48
C TYR A 545 56.76 -63.99 0.76
N SER A 546 56.26 -64.10 1.99
CA SER A 546 57.07 -63.90 3.23
C SER A 546 57.71 -65.17 3.81
N GLY A 547 57.78 -66.27 3.06
CA GLY A 547 58.52 -67.47 3.49
C GLY A 547 57.78 -68.43 4.43
N PHE A 548 56.47 -68.27 4.61
CA PHE A 548 55.62 -69.21 5.38
C PHE A 548 55.40 -70.54 4.64
N SER A 549 54.84 -71.56 5.29
CA SER A 549 54.58 -72.88 4.69
C SER A 549 53.85 -72.80 3.34
N GLU A 550 52.92 -71.85 3.23
CA GLU A 550 52.06 -71.53 2.10
C GLU A 550 52.84 -70.97 0.90
N SER A 551 53.99 -70.32 1.15
CA SER A 551 54.90 -69.84 0.11
C SER A 551 55.66 -70.98 -0.59
N THR A 552 55.81 -72.13 0.09
CA THR A 552 56.53 -73.32 -0.39
C THR A 552 55.61 -74.44 -0.89
N MET A 553 54.29 -74.27 -0.76
CA MET A 553 53.29 -75.25 -1.20
C MET A 553 53.30 -75.44 -2.73
N LYS A 554 53.14 -76.69 -3.16
CA LYS A 554 53.12 -77.04 -4.58
C LYS A 554 51.90 -76.44 -5.27
N LYS A 555 52.03 -76.15 -6.57
CA LYS A 555 50.90 -75.75 -7.42
C LYS A 555 49.78 -76.78 -7.28
N ASN A 556 48.60 -76.33 -6.84
CA ASN A 556 47.36 -77.10 -6.58
C ASN A 556 47.19 -77.76 -5.21
N GLU A 557 48.10 -77.54 -4.24
CA GLU A 557 47.83 -77.92 -2.86
C GLU A 557 46.83 -76.91 -2.24
N PRO A 558 45.64 -77.34 -1.78
CA PRO A 558 44.63 -76.41 -1.30
C PRO A 558 45.02 -75.77 0.04
N ILE A 559 44.92 -74.45 0.11
CA ILE A 559 45.19 -73.68 1.32
C ILE A 559 43.90 -73.62 2.15
N PRO A 560 43.88 -74.16 3.38
CA PRO A 560 42.70 -74.10 4.23
C PRO A 560 42.49 -72.67 4.73
N ILE A 561 41.30 -72.12 4.49
CA ILE A 561 40.85 -70.88 5.09
C ILE A 561 39.76 -71.22 6.11
N LYS A 562 39.96 -70.78 7.35
CA LYS A 562 39.04 -71.03 8.48
C LYS A 562 38.22 -69.79 8.78
N ASP A 563 37.10 -69.99 9.46
CA ASP A 563 36.30 -68.94 10.08
C ASP A 563 35.74 -67.88 9.10
N ILE A 564 35.52 -68.26 7.83
CA ILE A 564 34.83 -67.46 6.82
C ILE A 564 33.86 -68.33 6.02
N ARG A 565 32.69 -67.77 5.69
CA ARG A 565 31.72 -68.43 4.82
C ARG A 565 32.17 -68.39 3.34
N PRO A 566 31.88 -69.42 2.53
CA PRO A 566 32.28 -69.43 1.12
C PRO A 566 31.75 -68.26 0.29
N ASP A 567 30.53 -67.80 0.54
CA ASP A 567 29.91 -66.66 -0.15
C ASP A 567 30.61 -65.33 0.19
N ILE A 568 30.89 -65.08 1.47
CA ILE A 568 31.66 -63.92 1.93
C ILE A 568 33.05 -63.89 1.28
N PHE A 569 33.73 -65.05 1.24
CA PHE A 569 35.05 -65.15 0.61
C PHE A 569 34.99 -64.90 -0.91
N ARG A 570 33.93 -65.33 -1.61
CA ARG A 570 33.76 -65.08 -3.04
C ARG A 570 33.46 -63.61 -3.35
N VAL A 571 32.71 -62.91 -2.49
CA VAL A 571 32.46 -61.47 -2.62
C VAL A 571 33.77 -60.71 -2.47
N LEU A 572 34.53 -61.00 -1.41
CA LEU A 572 35.86 -60.44 -1.19
C LEU A 572 36.77 -60.67 -2.40
N LEU A 573 36.79 -61.91 -2.91
CA LEU A 573 37.62 -62.27 -4.07
C LEU A 573 37.22 -61.51 -5.34
N ASN A 574 35.93 -61.38 -5.63
CA ASN A 574 35.45 -60.60 -6.77
C ASN A 574 35.82 -59.11 -6.66
N TRP A 575 35.71 -58.54 -5.46
CA TRP A 575 36.11 -57.15 -5.20
C TRP A 575 37.62 -56.95 -5.40
N LEU A 576 38.45 -57.88 -4.94
CA LEU A 576 39.91 -57.84 -5.17
C LEU A 576 40.29 -57.93 -6.66
N TYR A 577 39.41 -58.46 -7.50
CA TYR A 577 39.56 -58.50 -8.96
C TYR A 577 38.97 -57.26 -9.66
N GLY A 578 38.55 -56.25 -8.89
CA GLY A 578 38.12 -54.96 -9.39
C GLY A 578 36.64 -54.86 -9.74
N LYS A 579 35.79 -55.80 -9.30
CA LYS A 579 34.33 -55.60 -9.33
C LYS A 579 33.93 -54.57 -8.28
N SER A 580 32.90 -53.76 -8.55
CA SER A 580 32.32 -52.90 -7.52
C SER A 580 31.68 -53.74 -6.40
N PHE A 581 31.40 -53.13 -5.26
CA PHE A 581 30.66 -53.80 -4.18
C PHE A 581 29.32 -54.38 -4.68
N GLU A 582 28.57 -53.61 -5.46
CA GLU A 582 27.29 -54.04 -6.03
C GLU A 582 27.46 -55.24 -6.97
N GLU A 583 28.44 -55.21 -7.87
CA GLU A 583 28.70 -56.32 -8.80
C GLU A 583 29.17 -57.58 -8.08
N ALA A 584 30.06 -57.43 -7.08
CA ALA A 584 30.59 -58.52 -6.30
C ALA A 584 29.50 -59.21 -5.45
N THR A 585 28.52 -58.45 -4.96
CA THR A 585 27.44 -58.96 -4.10
C THR A 585 26.23 -59.48 -4.87
N THR A 586 25.92 -58.91 -6.05
CA THR A 586 24.74 -59.28 -6.85
C THR A 586 24.66 -60.79 -7.10
N SER A 587 25.77 -61.44 -7.44
CA SER A 587 25.78 -62.88 -7.73
C SER A 587 25.49 -63.80 -6.53
N PHE A 588 25.54 -63.29 -5.29
CA PHE A 588 25.32 -64.06 -4.06
C PHE A 588 24.07 -63.64 -3.28
N LEU A 589 23.49 -62.48 -3.60
CA LEU A 589 22.34 -61.90 -2.90
C LEU A 589 21.07 -61.81 -3.78
N SER A 590 21.13 -62.22 -5.05
CA SER A 590 20.02 -62.09 -6.02
C SER A 590 18.85 -63.06 -5.85
N ASN A 591 18.88 -64.01 -4.90
CA ASN A 591 17.74 -64.89 -4.62
C ASN A 591 17.14 -64.57 -3.24
N PRO A 592 16.20 -63.61 -3.12
CA PRO A 592 15.57 -63.23 -1.86
C PRO A 592 14.72 -64.35 -1.22
N ASN A 593 14.70 -65.57 -1.75
CA ASN A 593 14.03 -66.73 -1.16
C ASN A 593 15.00 -67.74 -0.49
N GLU A 594 16.31 -67.48 -0.49
CA GLU A 594 17.36 -68.34 0.11
C GLU A 594 17.99 -67.70 1.37
N PHE A 595 17.18 -67.26 2.33
CA PHE A 595 17.66 -66.91 3.67
C PHE A 595 17.13 -67.91 4.71
N PRO A 596 17.81 -68.08 5.87
CA PRO A 596 17.40 -69.06 6.88
C PRO A 596 15.95 -68.88 7.32
N ALA A 597 15.17 -69.97 7.36
CA ALA A 597 13.77 -69.93 7.77
C ALA A 597 13.65 -69.40 9.21
N GLY A 598 12.87 -68.32 9.39
CA GLY A 598 12.65 -67.67 10.68
C GLY A 598 13.40 -66.35 10.92
N GLN A 599 14.18 -65.85 9.95
CA GLN A 599 14.84 -64.53 10.01
C GLN A 599 14.30 -63.59 8.92
N SER A 600 14.30 -62.28 9.14
CA SER A 600 13.99 -61.30 8.09
C SER A 600 15.18 -61.10 7.14
N TYR A 601 14.91 -60.67 5.90
CA TYR A 601 15.99 -60.39 4.93
C TYR A 601 16.96 -59.32 5.43
N GLU A 602 16.45 -58.32 6.14
CA GLU A 602 17.23 -57.22 6.72
C GLU A 602 18.22 -57.73 7.76
N ALA A 603 17.78 -58.62 8.66
CA ALA A 603 18.66 -59.20 9.68
C ALA A 603 19.70 -60.16 9.07
N TYR A 604 19.32 -60.91 8.02
CA TYR A 604 20.25 -61.74 7.27
C TYR A 604 21.31 -60.89 6.54
N TYR A 605 20.88 -59.84 5.83
CA TYR A 605 21.76 -58.96 5.08
C TYR A 605 22.70 -58.17 6.01
N LEU A 606 22.21 -57.72 7.17
CA LEU A 606 23.05 -57.10 8.20
C LEU A 606 24.12 -58.07 8.72
N THR A 607 23.75 -59.32 8.99
CA THR A 607 24.71 -60.37 9.39
C THR A 607 25.76 -60.59 8.30
N PHE A 608 25.34 -60.66 7.04
CA PHE A 608 26.25 -60.76 5.89
C PHE A 608 27.23 -59.58 5.81
N LEU A 609 26.77 -58.34 5.99
CA LEU A 609 27.65 -57.16 6.00
C LEU A 609 28.65 -57.21 7.15
N VAL A 610 28.21 -57.60 8.35
CA VAL A 610 29.10 -57.74 9.52
C VAL A 610 30.14 -58.84 9.30
N ASP A 611 29.76 -59.98 8.72
CA ASP A 611 30.71 -61.06 8.36
C ASP A 611 31.72 -60.59 7.28
N LEU A 612 31.26 -59.83 6.28
CA LEU A 612 32.11 -59.29 5.23
C LEU A 612 33.07 -58.21 5.77
N LEU A 613 32.63 -57.39 6.72
CA LEU A 613 33.46 -56.43 7.42
C LEU A 613 34.60 -57.14 8.16
N LYS A 614 34.28 -58.18 8.93
CA LYS A 614 35.26 -59.01 9.66
C LYS A 614 36.27 -59.63 8.71
N ALA A 615 35.80 -60.13 7.56
CA ALA A 615 36.67 -60.66 6.52
C ALA A 615 37.59 -59.58 5.94
N ALA A 616 37.03 -58.44 5.50
CA ALA A 616 37.80 -57.35 4.90
C ALA A 616 38.91 -56.83 5.83
N ASP A 617 38.61 -56.73 7.13
CA ASP A 617 39.57 -56.40 8.17
C ASP A 617 40.67 -57.48 8.31
N CYS A 618 40.27 -58.76 8.42
CA CYS A 618 41.20 -59.88 8.52
C CYS A 618 42.19 -59.95 7.34
N TYR A 619 41.69 -59.71 6.12
CA TYR A 619 42.49 -59.69 4.89
C TYR A 619 43.13 -58.33 4.57
N ARG A 620 42.97 -57.33 5.46
CA ARG A 620 43.59 -56.00 5.38
C ARG A 620 43.31 -55.28 4.06
N VAL A 621 42.04 -55.15 3.71
CA VAL A 621 41.59 -54.51 2.46
C VAL A 621 40.60 -53.36 2.71
N GLU A 622 40.63 -52.37 1.82
CA GLU A 622 39.84 -51.14 1.93
C GLU A 622 38.33 -51.36 1.82
N LEU A 623 37.89 -52.52 1.33
CA LEU A 623 36.49 -52.94 1.34
C LEU A 623 35.84 -52.78 2.73
N LYS A 624 36.64 -52.89 3.81
CA LYS A 624 36.19 -52.64 5.18
C LYS A 624 35.47 -51.29 5.32
N ASN A 625 36.10 -50.22 4.82
CA ASN A 625 35.57 -48.86 4.92
C ASN A 625 34.25 -48.69 4.16
N GLU A 626 34.16 -49.29 2.98
CA GLU A 626 32.95 -49.28 2.15
C GLU A 626 31.80 -50.04 2.83
N VAL A 627 32.11 -51.17 3.50
CA VAL A 627 31.12 -51.95 4.27
C VAL A 627 30.67 -51.21 5.53
N GLU A 628 31.56 -50.53 6.26
CA GLU A 628 31.19 -49.66 7.39
C GLU A 628 30.19 -48.59 6.93
N ASP A 629 30.48 -47.91 5.82
CA ASP A 629 29.59 -46.90 5.25
C ASP A 629 28.24 -47.49 4.83
N LYS A 630 28.20 -48.71 4.27
CA LYS A 630 26.94 -49.39 3.94
C LYS A 630 26.13 -49.73 5.18
N ILE A 631 26.76 -50.18 6.27
CA ILE A 631 26.07 -50.49 7.52
C ILE A 631 25.53 -49.20 8.16
N ILE A 632 26.36 -48.15 8.28
CA ILE A 632 25.99 -46.86 8.89
C ILE A 632 24.85 -46.19 8.13
N ASN A 633 24.93 -46.15 6.80
CA ASN A 633 23.91 -45.50 5.96
C ASN A 633 22.67 -46.37 5.75
N SER A 634 22.66 -47.61 6.24
CA SER A 634 21.48 -48.47 6.20
C SER A 634 20.55 -48.21 7.39
N SER A 635 19.27 -48.50 7.23
CA SER A 635 18.29 -48.47 8.32
C SER A 635 18.29 -49.77 9.16
N TYR A 636 19.38 -50.56 9.13
CA TYR A 636 19.43 -51.89 9.76
C TYR A 636 19.89 -51.85 11.22
N ILE A 637 20.55 -50.78 11.66
CA ILE A 637 20.87 -50.57 13.08
C ILE A 637 19.65 -50.03 13.81
N SER A 638 19.30 -50.66 14.93
CA SER A 638 18.14 -50.34 15.74
C SER A 638 18.42 -50.54 17.23
N VAL A 639 17.48 -50.08 18.08
CA VAL A 639 17.57 -50.21 19.55
C VAL A 639 17.62 -51.66 20.06
N THR A 640 17.31 -52.66 19.21
CA THR A 640 17.31 -54.08 19.59
C THR A 640 18.58 -54.83 19.18
N ASN A 641 19.40 -54.29 18.28
CA ASN A 641 20.58 -54.99 17.74
C ASN A 641 21.90 -54.21 17.84
N VAL A 642 21.86 -52.91 18.18
CA VAL A 642 23.05 -52.05 18.21
C VAL A 642 24.12 -52.55 19.18
N CYS A 643 23.73 -53.08 20.35
CA CYS A 643 24.66 -53.64 21.33
C CYS A 643 25.34 -54.92 20.81
N ASP A 644 24.57 -55.82 20.19
CA ASP A 644 25.09 -57.08 19.62
C ASP A 644 26.04 -56.80 18.47
N ILE A 645 25.75 -55.81 17.63
CA ILE A 645 26.62 -55.40 16.51
C ILE A 645 27.93 -54.86 17.06
N LEU A 646 27.87 -53.97 18.06
CA LEU A 646 29.06 -53.40 18.70
C LEU A 646 29.94 -54.50 19.31
N GLU A 647 29.35 -55.45 20.04
CA GLU A 647 30.06 -56.60 20.60
C GLU A 647 30.73 -57.44 19.50
N GLN A 648 30.03 -57.69 18.39
CA GLN A 648 30.54 -58.50 17.29
C GLN A 648 31.74 -57.87 16.56
N ILE A 649 31.82 -56.54 16.50
CA ILE A 649 32.89 -55.81 15.81
C ILE A 649 33.97 -55.29 16.76
N GLU A 650 33.85 -55.53 18.07
CA GLU A 650 34.72 -54.94 19.10
C GLU A 650 36.22 -55.21 18.85
N LYS A 651 36.54 -56.39 18.31
CA LYS A 651 37.92 -56.81 18.00
C LYS A 651 38.40 -56.40 16.61
N ASN A 652 37.52 -55.86 15.77
CA ASN A 652 37.84 -55.45 14.41
C ASN A 652 38.28 -54.00 14.37
N ASP A 653 39.09 -53.64 13.38
CA ASP A 653 39.54 -52.26 13.16
C ASP A 653 38.45 -51.42 12.46
N ALA A 654 37.24 -51.36 13.02
CA ALA A 654 36.08 -50.67 12.44
C ALA A 654 35.68 -49.43 13.25
N GLU A 655 36.60 -48.46 13.38
CA GLU A 655 36.43 -47.30 14.26
C GLU A 655 35.19 -46.46 13.91
N ARG A 656 34.89 -46.27 12.63
CA ARG A 656 33.76 -45.42 12.21
C ARG A 656 32.43 -46.05 12.59
N LEU A 657 32.28 -47.35 12.39
CA LEU A 657 31.07 -48.07 12.79
C LEU A 657 30.95 -48.17 14.32
N LYS A 658 32.06 -48.36 15.05
CA LYS A 658 32.06 -48.36 16.52
C LYS A 658 31.63 -47.01 17.08
N ASP A 659 32.18 -45.92 16.57
CA ASP A 659 31.82 -44.56 16.97
C ASP A 659 30.33 -44.28 16.71
N PHE A 660 29.83 -44.70 15.54
CA PHE A 660 28.41 -44.58 15.22
C PHE A 660 27.53 -45.37 16.19
N CYS A 661 27.87 -46.64 16.48
CA CYS A 661 27.13 -47.46 17.44
C CYS A 661 27.14 -46.85 18.85
N ASN A 662 28.28 -46.33 19.31
CA ASN A 662 28.38 -45.65 20.61
C ASN A 662 27.49 -44.40 20.67
N GLN A 663 27.55 -43.54 19.65
CA GLN A 663 26.68 -42.35 19.56
C GLN A 663 25.20 -42.72 19.48
N TYR A 664 24.86 -43.80 18.76
CA TYR A 664 23.49 -44.30 18.67
C TYR A 664 23.00 -44.80 20.04
N ILE A 665 23.84 -45.49 20.80
CA ILE A 665 23.53 -45.95 22.16
C ILE A 665 23.32 -44.76 23.10
N GLU A 666 24.24 -43.79 23.11
CA GLU A 666 24.12 -42.57 23.92
C GLU A 666 22.83 -41.80 23.61
N SER A 667 22.49 -41.66 22.33
CA SER A 667 21.30 -40.92 21.89
C SER A 667 19.97 -41.63 22.19
N ASN A 668 19.99 -42.94 22.44
CA ASN A 668 18.78 -43.77 22.59
C ASN A 668 18.78 -44.61 23.89
N GLU A 669 19.57 -44.22 24.90
CA GLU A 669 19.83 -44.98 26.13
C GLU A 669 18.55 -45.47 26.84
N GLU A 670 17.55 -44.59 27.01
CA GLU A 670 16.27 -44.91 27.65
C GLU A 670 15.47 -45.99 26.90
N LEU A 671 15.51 -45.99 25.57
CA LEU A 671 14.78 -46.95 24.73
C LEU A 671 15.47 -48.30 24.72
N ILE A 672 16.81 -48.30 24.68
CA ILE A 672 17.64 -49.51 24.72
C ILE A 672 17.54 -50.18 26.11
N ARG A 673 17.45 -49.40 27.19
CA ARG A 673 17.24 -49.96 28.53
C ARG A 673 15.90 -50.69 28.65
N ARG A 674 14.82 -50.11 28.10
CA ARG A 674 13.48 -50.72 28.12
C ARG A 674 13.38 -51.98 27.25
N SER A 675 13.97 -51.98 26.05
CA SER A 675 13.97 -53.17 25.18
C SER A 675 14.71 -54.36 25.80
N ASN A 676 15.79 -54.09 26.56
CA ASN A 676 16.56 -55.12 27.27
C ASN A 676 15.88 -55.64 28.56
N GLU A 677 14.93 -54.89 29.13
CA GLU A 677 14.12 -55.32 30.29
C GLU A 677 13.01 -56.29 29.86
N ASP A 678 12.31 -55.98 28.76
CA ASP A 678 11.25 -56.83 28.20
C ASP A 678 11.79 -58.19 27.70
N ALA A 679 13.04 -58.26 27.24
CA ALA A 679 13.68 -59.51 26.79
C ALA A 679 14.11 -60.47 27.91
N LYS A 680 14.10 -60.05 29.18
CA LYS A 680 14.43 -60.91 30.34
C LYS A 680 13.19 -61.53 31.02
N GLU A 681 11.98 -61.10 30.66
CA GLU A 681 10.71 -61.62 31.19
C GLU A 681 10.00 -62.64 30.27
N THR A 682 10.61 -62.99 29.14
CA THR A 682 10.21 -64.09 28.22
C THR A 682 11.30 -65.14 28.12
#